data_AF-A0A093I7B2-F1
#
_entry.id   AF-A0A093I7B2-F1
#
_cell.length_a   1.000
_cell.length_b   1.000
_cell.length_c   1.000
_cell.angle_alpha   90.00
_cell.angle_beta   90.00
_cell.angle_gamma   90.00
#
_symmetry.space_group_name_H-M   'P 1'
#
loop_
_entity.id
_entity.type
_entity.pdbx_description
1 polymer ?
#
loop_
_entity_poly.entity_id
_entity_poly.type
_entity_poly.pdbx_seq_one_letter_code
_entity_poly.pdbx_strand_id
1 'polypeptide(L)'
;VLAGLYNPGDGHIDPYSLTMALAAGARKYGAQLNYPVQVTNLNSRSDGTWEVETPLGIIRAKRIVNTAGFWAREIGKMIGLQHPLIPVHHQYVVTSTIPEVKALKTELPVIRDLEGSYYLRQERDGLLFGPYESEEKMKLQDSWVTNGVPPGFGKELFEPDLDRIMEHIEAAMEMVPVLKNADIINTIAGPITYSPDILPMVGPHQGVRNYWVAIGFGYGIIHAGGIGKYLSDWILQGEPPFDLIELDPNRYGKWTTTEYTAAKARESYGFNNIVGYPKEERFAGRPTERTSGLYDLLKSKCSMGFHTGWEQPHWFYKPGDETGYKPSFRRTNWFDPVGREYKQVMEKVGVIDLSPFGKFKVKGTDSVKLLDHLFANVVPKVGSTNISHMLTPRGKVYAELTVSQLSPGEFMLVTGSGSELHDLRWIEEEVTRGSYKVEIENMTDEMGVLGVAGPYARQILQKLTSEDLSDGSFKFLQSRHLKLSDIAVTAIRISYTGELGWELYHRKEDSLALYSAIMEAGQKEGIDNFGTYALNALRLEKGFRAWGAEMNCDTNPLEAGLEYFVKLNKPADFTGKQALKQIKEKGLKRRLVYLTLETDNVDPEGNESVWHNGKVIGNTTSGSFSYSAQQSLAFAYVPTELSKVGQKLEVELLGKNYPAAIVQEPLVLTEPTRMRLQRKGESPKV
;
A
#
# COMPACT_ATOMS: atom_id res chain seq x y z
N VAL A 1 2.03 25.23 24.76
CA VAL A 1 2.91 24.26 24.06
C VAL A 1 3.45 23.26 25.08
N LEU A 2 3.20 21.96 24.90
CA LEU A 2 3.67 20.89 25.80
C LEU A 2 5.02 20.29 25.36
N ALA A 3 5.21 20.11 24.04
CA ALA A 3 6.42 19.62 23.39
C ALA A 3 6.46 20.10 21.92
N GLY A 4 7.56 19.86 21.20
CA GLY A 4 7.68 20.13 19.77
C GLY A 4 8.56 19.09 19.07
N LEU A 5 8.19 18.73 17.84
CA LEU A 5 9.02 17.89 16.96
C LEU A 5 9.86 18.82 16.09
N TYR A 6 11.18 18.72 16.21
CA TYR A 6 12.11 19.67 15.58
C TYR A 6 13.05 18.98 14.59
N ASN A 7 13.04 19.46 13.36
CA ASN A 7 13.92 19.02 12.29
C ASN A 7 14.90 20.17 11.95
N PRO A 8 16.19 20.06 12.34
CA PRO A 8 17.16 21.09 12.00
C PRO A 8 17.58 20.99 10.54
N GLY A 9 17.89 22.13 9.91
CA GLY A 9 18.48 22.18 8.57
C GLY A 9 17.47 22.18 7.42
N ASP A 10 16.17 22.25 7.71
CA ASP A 10 15.11 22.55 6.75
C ASP A 10 14.54 23.97 6.95
N GLY A 11 13.48 24.30 6.21
CA GLY A 11 12.85 25.62 6.24
C GLY A 11 11.91 25.81 5.04
N HIS A 12 12.09 26.91 4.31
CA HIS A 12 11.33 27.23 3.11
C HIS A 12 12.26 27.60 1.94
N ILE A 13 11.69 27.66 0.74
CA ILE A 13 12.41 28.03 -0.48
C ILE A 13 11.50 28.82 -1.41
N ASP A 14 12.05 29.78 -2.15
CA ASP A 14 11.31 30.46 -3.22
C ASP A 14 11.06 29.48 -4.39
N PRO A 15 9.79 29.12 -4.66
CA PRO A 15 9.46 28.15 -5.70
C PRO A 15 9.79 28.65 -7.11
N TYR A 16 9.77 29.97 -7.35
CA TYR A 16 10.12 30.52 -8.65
C TYR A 16 11.61 30.36 -8.91
N SER A 17 12.45 30.81 -7.99
CA SER A 17 13.91 30.68 -8.08
C SER A 17 14.36 29.22 -8.16
N LEU A 18 13.75 28.32 -7.38
CA LEU A 18 14.00 26.87 -7.47
C LEU A 18 13.73 26.35 -8.90
N THR A 19 12.57 26.67 -9.46
CA THR A 19 12.18 26.23 -10.80
C THR A 19 13.14 26.76 -11.87
N MET A 20 13.52 28.04 -11.79
CA MET A 20 14.45 28.65 -12.73
C MET A 20 15.87 28.07 -12.62
N ALA A 21 16.34 27.77 -11.40
CA ALA A 21 17.61 27.10 -11.18
C ALA A 21 17.63 25.69 -11.78
N LEU A 22 16.58 24.90 -11.56
CA LEU A 22 16.43 23.57 -12.16
C LEU A 22 16.36 23.65 -13.70
N ALA A 23 15.63 24.62 -14.26
CA ALA A 23 15.57 24.82 -15.71
C ALA A 23 16.93 25.21 -16.30
N ALA A 24 17.71 26.07 -15.62
CA ALA A 24 19.07 26.42 -16.04
C ALA A 24 19.99 25.19 -16.02
N GLY A 25 19.89 24.36 -14.98
CA GLY A 25 20.57 23.07 -14.90
C GLY A 25 20.17 22.14 -16.05
N ALA A 26 18.87 22.00 -16.31
CA ALA A 26 18.36 21.15 -17.40
C ALA A 26 18.91 21.58 -18.76
N ARG A 27 18.91 22.88 -19.08
CA ARG A 27 19.52 23.41 -20.33
C ARG A 27 21.02 23.12 -20.40
N LYS A 28 21.74 23.31 -19.30
CA LYS A 28 23.19 23.02 -19.21
C LYS A 28 23.48 21.56 -19.58
N TYR A 29 22.60 20.64 -19.23
CA TYR A 29 22.73 19.21 -19.56
C TYR A 29 21.99 18.80 -20.86
N GLY A 30 21.57 19.75 -21.69
CA GLY A 30 21.06 19.51 -23.04
C GLY A 30 19.55 19.34 -23.17
N ALA A 31 18.77 19.55 -22.10
CA ALA A 31 17.31 19.55 -22.21
C ALA A 31 16.81 20.77 -22.99
N GLN A 32 15.85 20.56 -23.89
CA GLN A 32 15.15 21.62 -24.60
C GLN A 32 13.86 21.95 -23.86
N LEU A 33 13.72 23.20 -23.42
CA LEU A 33 12.51 23.70 -22.77
C LEU A 33 11.80 24.64 -23.74
N ASN A 34 10.71 24.17 -24.34
CA ASN A 34 9.94 24.92 -25.32
C ASN A 34 8.67 25.47 -24.68
N TYR A 35 8.52 26.80 -24.68
CA TYR A 35 7.32 27.48 -24.20
C TYR A 35 7.18 28.85 -24.87
N PRO A 36 5.95 29.34 -25.14
CA PRO A 36 4.66 28.66 -24.91
C PRO A 36 4.38 27.59 -25.98
N VAL A 37 4.26 26.32 -25.59
CA VAL A 37 3.94 25.20 -26.48
C VAL A 37 2.94 24.29 -25.78
N GLN A 38 1.68 24.37 -26.18
CA GLN A 38 0.61 23.54 -25.63
C GLN A 38 0.55 22.19 -26.35
N VAL A 39 0.41 21.12 -25.59
CA VAL A 39 0.03 19.81 -26.13
C VAL A 39 -1.47 19.82 -26.41
N THR A 40 -1.87 19.52 -27.64
CA THR A 40 -3.28 19.52 -28.07
C THR A 40 -3.83 18.11 -28.24
N ASN A 41 -2.98 17.13 -28.53
CA ASN A 41 -3.36 15.73 -28.68
C ASN A 41 -2.16 14.79 -28.42
N LEU A 42 -2.47 13.55 -28.04
CA LEU A 42 -1.49 12.49 -27.76
C LEU A 42 -1.91 11.21 -28.47
N ASN A 43 -1.13 10.75 -29.45
CA ASN A 43 -1.41 9.52 -30.17
C ASN A 43 -0.36 8.45 -29.84
N SER A 44 -0.81 7.31 -29.32
CA SER A 44 0.05 6.15 -29.12
C SER A 44 0.24 5.40 -30.44
N ARG A 45 1.41 4.79 -30.62
CA ARG A 45 1.74 3.97 -31.80
C ARG A 45 1.92 2.51 -31.38
N SER A 46 1.72 1.59 -32.33
CA SER A 46 1.82 0.14 -32.09
C SER A 46 3.21 -0.32 -31.64
N ASP A 47 4.27 0.42 -32.01
CA ASP A 47 5.64 0.17 -31.55
C ASP A 47 5.89 0.63 -30.09
N GLY A 48 4.91 1.31 -29.47
CA GLY A 48 4.98 1.85 -28.11
C GLY A 48 5.55 3.28 -28.04
N THR A 49 5.82 3.91 -29.18
CA THR A 49 6.19 5.33 -29.25
C THR A 49 4.97 6.24 -29.32
N TRP A 50 5.20 7.55 -29.25
CA TRP A 50 4.18 8.58 -29.13
C TRP A 50 4.35 9.68 -30.16
N GLU A 51 3.23 10.19 -30.66
CA GLU A 51 3.13 11.44 -31.40
C GLU A 51 2.43 12.47 -30.51
N VAL A 52 3.17 13.51 -30.13
CA VAL A 52 2.70 14.64 -29.32
C VAL A 52 2.39 15.79 -30.26
N GLU A 53 1.11 16.13 -30.40
CA GLU A 53 0.67 17.23 -31.26
C GLU A 53 0.71 18.56 -30.50
N THR A 54 1.22 19.58 -31.19
CA THR A 54 1.28 20.96 -30.70
C THR A 54 0.92 21.92 -31.84
N PRO A 55 0.62 23.20 -31.55
CA PRO A 55 0.45 24.22 -32.60
C PRO A 55 1.69 24.42 -33.50
N LEU A 56 2.87 23.96 -33.06
CA LEU A 56 4.13 24.06 -33.82
C LEU A 56 4.46 22.79 -34.63
N GLY A 57 3.60 21.77 -34.57
CA GLY A 57 3.79 20.49 -35.24
C GLY A 57 3.87 19.30 -34.28
N ILE A 58 4.28 18.16 -34.82
CA ILE A 58 4.28 16.86 -34.11
C ILE A 58 5.69 16.54 -33.60
N ILE A 59 5.79 16.20 -32.31
CA ILE A 59 7.00 15.68 -31.69
C ILE A 59 6.85 14.16 -31.53
N ARG A 60 7.80 13.40 -32.08
CA ARG A 60 7.88 11.95 -31.84
C ARG A 60 8.71 11.65 -30.60
N ALA A 61 8.13 10.93 -29.65
CA ALA A 61 8.78 10.59 -28.39
C ALA A 61 8.72 9.07 -28.14
N LYS A 62 9.81 8.51 -27.60
CA LYS A 62 9.81 7.10 -27.17
C LYS A 62 8.92 6.87 -25.94
N ARG A 63 8.78 7.91 -25.12
CA ARG A 63 7.96 7.94 -23.91
C ARG A 63 7.49 9.36 -23.66
N ILE A 64 6.43 9.50 -22.88
CA ILE A 64 5.92 10.78 -22.41
C ILE A 64 5.69 10.72 -20.90
N VAL A 65 5.88 11.86 -20.23
CA VAL A 65 5.64 12.01 -18.79
C VAL A 65 4.65 13.14 -18.58
N ASN A 66 3.50 12.84 -17.98
CA ASN A 66 2.52 13.85 -17.59
C ASN A 66 2.94 14.48 -16.25
N THR A 67 3.27 15.75 -16.26
CA THR A 67 3.59 16.57 -15.07
C THR A 67 2.74 17.85 -15.02
N ALA A 68 1.54 17.81 -15.60
CA ALA A 68 0.78 19.00 -15.98
C ALA A 68 -0.07 19.61 -14.84
N GLY A 69 0.31 19.45 -13.57
CA GLY A 69 -0.40 20.02 -12.42
C GLY A 69 -1.90 19.72 -12.45
N PHE A 70 -2.75 20.74 -12.33
CA PHE A 70 -4.21 20.58 -12.36
C PHE A 70 -4.79 20.32 -13.76
N TRP A 71 -4.00 20.47 -14.83
CA TRP A 71 -4.34 19.99 -16.18
C TRP A 71 -4.02 18.51 -16.39
N ALA A 72 -3.40 17.83 -15.43
CA ALA A 72 -3.00 16.43 -15.55
C ALA A 72 -4.16 15.52 -15.98
N ARG A 73 -5.37 15.77 -15.44
CA ARG A 73 -6.59 15.02 -15.81
C ARG A 73 -6.99 15.23 -17.26
N GLU A 74 -6.86 16.45 -17.79
CA GLU A 74 -7.15 16.75 -19.21
C GLU A 74 -6.15 16.09 -20.15
N ILE A 75 -4.86 16.12 -19.81
CA ILE A 75 -3.81 15.42 -20.55
C ILE A 75 -4.07 13.91 -20.54
N GLY A 76 -4.52 13.34 -19.41
CA GLY A 76 -4.94 11.93 -19.33
C GLY A 76 -6.12 11.60 -20.25
N LYS A 77 -7.12 12.49 -20.33
CA LYS A 77 -8.30 12.29 -21.19
C LYS A 77 -7.95 12.20 -22.68
N MET A 78 -6.87 12.86 -23.13
CA MET A 78 -6.41 12.76 -24.53
C MET A 78 -6.10 11.32 -24.97
N ILE A 79 -5.78 10.44 -24.02
CA ILE A 79 -5.48 9.02 -24.25
C ILE A 79 -6.51 8.09 -23.62
N GLY A 80 -7.69 8.61 -23.27
CA GLY A 80 -8.79 7.83 -22.69
C GLY A 80 -8.62 7.47 -21.21
N LEU A 81 -7.66 8.06 -20.50
CA LEU A 81 -7.47 7.82 -19.06
C LEU A 81 -8.25 8.82 -18.20
N GLN A 82 -8.67 8.35 -17.03
CA GLN A 82 -9.35 9.14 -16.00
C GLN A 82 -8.46 9.23 -14.76
N HIS A 83 -7.59 10.24 -14.70
CA HIS A 83 -6.80 10.47 -13.49
C HIS A 83 -7.70 10.99 -12.36
N PRO A 84 -7.70 10.36 -11.17
CA PRO A 84 -8.54 10.75 -10.03
C PRO A 84 -7.91 11.94 -9.31
N LEU A 85 -8.02 13.11 -9.93
CA LEU A 85 -7.43 14.35 -9.44
C LEU A 85 -8.47 15.47 -9.40
N ILE A 86 -8.40 16.28 -8.35
CA ILE A 86 -9.24 17.47 -8.19
C ILE A 86 -8.40 18.65 -7.68
N PRO A 87 -8.56 19.86 -8.25
CA PRO A 87 -7.94 21.05 -7.70
C PRO A 87 -8.66 21.49 -6.42
N VAL A 88 -7.91 21.67 -5.33
CA VAL A 88 -8.41 22.23 -4.06
C VAL A 88 -7.95 23.67 -3.93
N HIS A 89 -8.75 24.48 -3.24
CA HIS A 89 -8.44 25.88 -2.96
C HIS A 89 -7.72 25.97 -1.61
N HIS A 90 -6.49 26.49 -1.61
CA HIS A 90 -5.73 26.73 -0.38
C HIS A 90 -5.33 28.20 -0.26
N GLN A 91 -5.27 28.71 0.98
CA GLN A 91 -4.92 30.10 1.25
C GLN A 91 -3.79 30.24 2.26
N TYR A 92 -2.96 31.27 2.06
CA TYR A 92 -2.08 31.76 3.10
C TYR A 92 -2.09 33.30 3.16
N VAL A 93 -1.85 33.81 4.36
CA VAL A 93 -1.87 35.23 4.71
C VAL A 93 -0.44 35.69 4.93
N VAL A 94 -0.12 36.89 4.47
CA VAL A 94 1.19 37.53 4.64
C VAL A 94 1.00 38.86 5.36
N THR A 95 1.76 39.08 6.44
CA THR A 95 1.69 40.30 7.24
C THR A 95 2.66 41.37 6.76
N SER A 96 2.46 42.58 7.25
CA SER A 96 3.44 43.66 7.18
C SER A 96 4.62 43.37 8.11
N THR A 97 5.62 44.27 8.07
CA THR A 97 6.77 44.19 8.98
C THR A 97 6.31 44.25 10.44
N ILE A 98 6.74 43.26 11.23
CA ILE A 98 6.48 43.17 12.67
C ILE A 98 7.77 43.60 13.40
N PRO A 99 7.73 44.64 14.26
CA PRO A 99 8.92 45.18 14.92
C PRO A 99 9.74 44.11 15.67
N GLU A 100 9.08 43.20 16.37
CA GLU A 100 9.68 42.11 17.12
C GLU A 100 10.41 41.12 16.21
N VAL A 101 9.80 40.77 15.06
CA VAL A 101 10.41 39.87 14.06
C VAL A 101 11.64 40.53 13.45
N LYS A 102 11.55 41.81 13.07
CA LYS A 102 12.67 42.60 12.55
C LYS A 102 13.86 42.70 13.53
N ALA A 103 13.57 42.73 14.83
CA ALA A 103 14.60 42.83 15.86
C ALA A 103 15.38 41.52 16.08
N LEU A 104 14.90 40.39 15.55
CA LEU A 104 15.57 39.10 15.68
C LEU A 104 16.86 39.07 14.87
N LYS A 105 17.89 38.43 15.43
CA LYS A 105 19.19 38.22 14.78
C LYS A 105 19.25 36.95 13.94
N THR A 106 18.28 36.07 14.13
CA THR A 106 18.15 34.77 13.48
C THR A 106 16.74 34.63 12.97
N GLU A 107 16.59 34.04 11.79
CA GLU A 107 15.29 33.71 11.24
C GLU A 107 14.54 32.75 12.17
N LEU A 108 13.23 32.93 12.30
CA LEU A 108 12.37 32.02 13.03
C LEU A 108 12.31 30.66 12.32
N PRO A 109 12.30 29.53 13.06
CA PRO A 109 12.00 28.24 12.47
C PRO A 109 10.57 28.24 11.91
N VAL A 110 10.33 27.39 10.90
CA VAL A 110 8.96 27.11 10.44
C VAL A 110 8.21 26.41 11.58
N ILE A 111 7.00 26.87 11.83
CA ILE A 111 6.11 26.36 12.87
C ILE A 111 4.91 25.71 12.19
N ARG A 112 4.43 24.60 12.76
CA ARG A 112 3.12 24.06 12.44
C ARG A 112 2.37 23.85 13.75
N ASP A 113 1.31 24.61 13.92
CA ASP A 113 0.36 24.43 15.02
C ASP A 113 -0.68 23.42 14.56
N LEU A 114 -0.56 22.19 15.07
CA LEU A 114 -1.41 21.08 14.65
C LEU A 114 -2.84 21.24 15.18
N GLU A 115 -3.00 21.76 16.40
CA GLU A 115 -4.31 21.97 17.02
C GLU A 115 -5.05 23.14 16.36
N GLY A 116 -4.34 24.23 16.06
CA GLY A 116 -4.87 25.35 15.27
C GLY A 116 -5.04 25.04 13.78
N SER A 117 -4.46 23.93 13.30
CA SER A 117 -4.42 23.51 11.89
C SER A 117 -3.86 24.58 10.94
N TYR A 118 -2.67 25.10 11.22
CA TYR A 118 -1.96 26.01 10.31
C TYR A 118 -0.44 25.85 10.37
N TYR A 119 0.23 26.19 9.28
CA TYR A 119 1.68 26.44 9.29
C TYR A 119 1.98 27.93 9.33
N LEU A 120 3.14 28.30 9.86
CA LEU A 120 3.62 29.67 9.98
C LEU A 120 5.13 29.72 9.74
N ARG A 121 5.60 30.75 9.04
CA ARG A 121 7.02 31.02 8.85
C ARG A 121 7.30 32.51 8.80
N GLN A 122 8.56 32.87 8.94
CA GLN A 122 9.00 34.23 8.65
C GLN A 122 8.94 34.51 7.14
N GLU A 123 8.45 35.69 6.77
CA GLU A 123 8.47 36.21 5.40
C GLU A 123 9.00 37.65 5.46
N ARG A 124 10.26 37.84 5.06
CA ARG A 124 11.02 39.08 5.28
C ARG A 124 11.06 39.43 6.77
N ASP A 125 10.61 40.63 7.13
CA ASP A 125 10.49 41.10 8.52
C ASP A 125 9.05 40.92 9.07
N GLY A 126 8.20 40.18 8.38
CA GLY A 126 6.84 39.82 8.80
C GLY A 126 6.66 38.31 8.94
N LEU A 127 5.41 37.88 8.97
CA LEU A 127 5.02 36.48 9.06
C LEU A 127 4.14 36.08 7.89
N LEU A 128 4.23 34.81 7.51
CA LEU A 128 3.32 34.15 6.59
C LEU A 128 2.72 32.96 7.30
N PHE A 129 1.40 32.77 7.22
CA PHE A 129 0.74 31.60 7.78
C PHE A 129 -0.42 31.13 6.91
N GLY A 130 -0.58 29.81 6.79
CA GLY A 130 -1.57 29.17 5.94
C GLY A 130 -2.34 28.09 6.68
N PRO A 131 -3.64 28.27 6.91
CA PRO A 131 -4.47 27.27 7.58
C PRO A 131 -4.96 26.17 6.63
N TYR A 132 -5.28 25.02 7.21
CA TYR A 132 -6.07 23.97 6.62
C TYR A 132 -7.42 23.93 7.33
N GLU A 133 -8.41 24.62 6.76
CA GLU A 133 -9.76 24.66 7.27
C GLU A 133 -10.49 23.32 7.15
N SER A 134 -11.56 23.17 7.93
CA SER A 134 -12.31 21.91 8.00
C SER A 134 -12.87 21.48 6.65
N GLU A 135 -13.16 20.17 6.54
CA GLU A 135 -13.80 19.56 5.37
C GLU A 135 -15.07 20.30 4.91
N GLU A 136 -15.85 20.77 5.87
CA GLU A 136 -17.12 21.49 5.64
C GLU A 136 -16.89 22.90 5.06
N LYS A 137 -15.78 23.57 5.44
CA LYS A 137 -15.49 24.95 5.05
C LYS A 137 -14.63 25.04 3.78
N MET A 138 -13.75 24.05 3.54
CA MET A 138 -12.81 24.11 2.43
C MET A 138 -13.52 24.13 1.07
N LYS A 139 -12.86 24.75 0.08
CA LYS A 139 -13.35 24.83 -1.29
C LYS A 139 -12.50 23.97 -2.22
N LEU A 140 -13.14 23.40 -3.24
CA LEU A 140 -12.49 22.65 -4.31
C LEU A 140 -13.17 22.94 -5.64
N GLN A 141 -12.51 22.61 -6.74
CA GLN A 141 -12.91 22.98 -8.09
C GLN A 141 -13.65 21.84 -8.79
N ASP A 142 -14.82 21.45 -8.29
CA ASP A 142 -15.69 20.44 -8.95
C ASP A 142 -15.98 20.83 -10.41
N SER A 143 -16.26 22.12 -10.63
CA SER A 143 -16.53 22.66 -11.97
C SER A 143 -15.38 22.44 -12.96
N TRP A 144 -14.13 22.40 -12.49
CA TRP A 144 -12.96 22.14 -13.35
C TRP A 144 -12.81 20.66 -13.68
N VAL A 145 -13.28 19.76 -12.80
CA VAL A 145 -13.32 18.33 -13.08
C VAL A 145 -14.39 18.01 -14.14
N THR A 146 -15.57 18.64 -14.02
CA THR A 146 -16.71 18.45 -14.92
C THR A 146 -16.51 19.15 -16.27
N ASN A 147 -16.14 20.42 -16.27
CA ASN A 147 -16.11 21.27 -17.48
C ASN A 147 -14.70 21.45 -18.06
N GLY A 148 -13.67 20.99 -17.36
CA GLY A 148 -12.28 21.35 -17.65
C GLY A 148 -11.85 22.65 -16.96
N VAL A 149 -10.55 22.82 -16.82
CA VAL A 149 -9.91 24.05 -16.38
C VAL A 149 -10.23 25.15 -17.40
N PRO A 150 -10.66 26.35 -16.96
CA PRO A 150 -10.94 27.45 -17.87
C PRO A 150 -9.74 27.76 -18.79
N PRO A 151 -9.93 27.81 -20.12
CA PRO A 151 -8.88 28.21 -21.04
C PRO A 151 -8.34 29.61 -20.69
N GLY A 152 -7.01 29.76 -20.69
CA GLY A 152 -6.34 31.01 -20.34
C GLY A 152 -5.91 31.13 -18.87
N PHE A 153 -6.42 30.29 -17.96
CA PHE A 153 -5.98 30.28 -16.57
C PHE A 153 -4.47 30.01 -16.48
N GLY A 154 -3.69 30.89 -15.85
CA GLY A 154 -2.24 30.72 -15.73
C GLY A 154 -1.55 31.94 -15.14
N LYS A 155 -0.76 31.73 -14.07
CA LYS A 155 -0.29 32.82 -13.19
C LYS A 155 -1.44 33.67 -12.63
N GLU A 156 -2.56 33.01 -12.36
CA GLU A 156 -3.77 33.60 -11.78
C GLU A 156 -4.04 32.98 -10.40
N LEU A 157 -4.75 33.72 -9.55
CA LEU A 157 -5.16 33.33 -8.22
C LEU A 157 -6.69 33.41 -8.15
N PHE A 158 -7.27 32.73 -7.15
CA PHE A 158 -8.66 32.89 -6.80
C PHE A 158 -8.87 34.16 -5.97
N GLU A 159 -10.12 34.61 -5.88
CA GLU A 159 -10.50 35.64 -4.91
C GLU A 159 -10.32 35.10 -3.49
N PRO A 160 -9.58 35.80 -2.62
CA PRO A 160 -9.43 35.41 -1.23
C PRO A 160 -10.75 35.44 -0.45
N ASP A 161 -10.84 34.56 0.53
CA ASP A 161 -11.99 34.38 1.42
C ASP A 161 -11.46 34.15 2.84
N LEU A 162 -11.22 35.25 3.53
CA LEU A 162 -10.68 35.25 4.89
C LEU A 162 -11.71 34.73 5.90
N ASP A 163 -13.00 35.00 5.67
CA ASP A 163 -14.08 34.65 6.60
C ASP A 163 -14.11 33.14 6.87
N ARG A 164 -13.93 32.30 5.83
CA ARG A 164 -13.96 30.85 6.02
C ARG A 164 -12.78 30.29 6.82
N ILE A 165 -11.69 31.05 6.93
CA ILE A 165 -10.48 30.65 7.68
C ILE A 165 -10.29 31.43 8.99
N MET A 166 -11.25 32.27 9.38
CA MET A 166 -11.12 33.20 10.51
C MET A 166 -10.80 32.50 11.84
N GLU A 167 -11.43 31.36 12.11
CA GLU A 167 -11.18 30.55 13.31
C GLU A 167 -9.68 30.20 13.46
N HIS A 168 -9.01 29.88 12.35
CA HIS A 168 -7.59 29.55 12.36
C HIS A 168 -6.70 30.79 12.47
N ILE A 169 -7.15 31.94 11.93
CA ILE A 169 -6.48 33.22 12.11
C ILE A 169 -6.51 33.62 13.59
N GLU A 170 -7.65 33.47 14.26
CA GLU A 170 -7.80 33.71 15.71
C GLU A 170 -6.86 32.80 16.51
N ALA A 171 -6.82 31.50 16.21
CA ALA A 171 -5.87 30.57 16.82
C ALA A 171 -4.40 30.99 16.60
N ALA A 172 -4.04 31.40 15.38
CA ALA A 172 -2.69 31.88 15.08
C ALA A 172 -2.34 33.15 15.89
N MET A 173 -3.29 34.08 16.03
CA MET A 173 -3.13 35.28 16.84
C MET A 173 -2.95 34.98 18.34
N GLU A 174 -3.60 33.94 18.86
CA GLU A 174 -3.42 33.53 20.25
C GLU A 174 -2.06 32.83 20.47
N MET A 175 -1.63 31.97 19.55
CA MET A 175 -0.34 31.29 19.64
C MET A 175 0.86 32.22 19.43
N VAL A 176 0.73 33.20 18.51
CA VAL A 176 1.76 34.17 18.15
C VAL A 176 1.21 35.61 18.32
N PRO A 177 1.21 36.16 19.56
CA PRO A 177 0.47 37.38 19.89
C PRO A 177 0.84 38.63 19.10
N VAL A 178 2.04 38.71 18.53
CA VAL A 178 2.45 39.85 17.68
C VAL A 178 1.59 39.98 16.41
N LEU A 179 0.93 38.90 15.97
CA LEU A 179 -0.03 38.93 14.86
C LEU A 179 -1.25 39.80 15.16
N LYS A 180 -1.65 39.98 16.43
CA LYS A 180 -2.82 40.80 16.82
C LYS A 180 -2.67 42.28 16.42
N ASN A 181 -1.43 42.74 16.27
CA ASN A 181 -1.10 44.13 15.91
C ASN A 181 -0.58 44.27 14.47
N ALA A 182 -0.45 43.17 13.73
CA ALA A 182 0.13 43.16 12.40
C ALA A 182 -0.96 43.35 11.34
N ASP A 183 -0.68 44.16 10.32
CA ASP A 183 -1.58 44.31 9.18
C ASP A 183 -1.38 43.17 8.18
N ILE A 184 -2.46 42.73 7.54
CA ILE A 184 -2.40 41.81 6.40
C ILE A 184 -2.01 42.62 5.15
N ILE A 185 -0.90 42.24 4.51
CA ILE A 185 -0.46 42.81 3.22
C ILE A 185 -1.10 42.09 2.05
N ASN A 186 -1.22 40.76 2.14
CA ASN A 186 -1.75 39.96 1.05
C ASN A 186 -2.36 38.65 1.57
N THR A 187 -3.34 38.16 0.82
CA THR A 187 -3.90 36.82 0.99
C THR A 187 -3.81 36.12 -0.35
N ILE A 188 -3.02 35.06 -0.40
CA ILE A 188 -2.83 34.29 -1.62
C ILE A 188 -3.78 33.11 -1.60
N ALA A 189 -4.61 32.98 -2.62
CA ALA A 189 -5.60 31.93 -2.77
C ALA A 189 -5.37 31.18 -4.09
N GLY A 190 -4.92 29.93 -4.04
CA GLY A 190 -4.45 29.22 -5.23
C GLY A 190 -4.89 27.76 -5.33
N PRO A 191 -4.87 27.17 -6.54
CA PRO A 191 -5.19 25.77 -6.74
C PRO A 191 -4.01 24.86 -6.38
N ILE A 192 -4.29 23.77 -5.67
CA ILE A 192 -3.37 22.65 -5.47
C ILE A 192 -4.04 21.39 -6.03
N THR A 193 -3.30 20.56 -6.77
CA THR A 193 -3.86 19.33 -7.35
C THR A 193 -3.81 18.21 -6.33
N TYR A 194 -4.96 17.76 -5.84
CA TYR A 194 -5.06 16.64 -4.89
C TYR A 194 -5.47 15.36 -5.60
N SER A 195 -4.86 14.26 -5.19
CA SER A 195 -5.41 12.92 -5.28
C SER A 195 -6.32 12.64 -4.06
N PRO A 196 -7.10 11.55 -4.06
CA PRO A 196 -7.92 11.15 -2.91
C PRO A 196 -7.17 11.08 -1.57
N ASP A 197 -5.93 10.60 -1.55
CA ASP A 197 -5.15 10.35 -0.33
C ASP A 197 -4.03 11.37 -0.07
N ILE A 198 -4.11 12.56 -0.68
CA ILE A 198 -3.11 13.66 -0.67
C ILE A 198 -1.75 13.34 -1.33
N LEU A 199 -1.39 12.07 -1.49
CA LEU A 199 -0.11 11.64 -2.03
C LEU A 199 -0.11 11.72 -3.57
N PRO A 200 1.02 12.10 -4.20
CA PRO A 200 1.06 12.14 -5.65
C PRO A 200 0.93 10.75 -6.30
N MET A 201 0.65 10.77 -7.60
CA MET A 201 0.73 9.60 -8.48
C MET A 201 2.05 9.71 -9.26
N VAL A 202 2.98 8.77 -9.04
CA VAL A 202 4.35 8.81 -9.55
C VAL A 202 4.77 7.45 -10.08
N GLY A 203 4.98 7.33 -11.38
CA GLY A 203 5.45 6.08 -11.99
C GLY A 203 4.89 5.81 -13.38
N PRO A 204 5.15 4.61 -13.94
CA PRO A 204 4.58 4.17 -15.19
C PRO A 204 3.11 3.78 -14.99
N HIS A 205 2.24 4.17 -15.93
CA HIS A 205 0.82 3.84 -15.86
C HIS A 205 0.52 2.49 -16.51
N GLN A 206 -0.16 1.60 -15.80
CA GLN A 206 -0.64 0.32 -16.33
C GLN A 206 -1.60 0.53 -17.51
N GLY A 207 -1.62 -0.41 -18.47
CA GLY A 207 -2.53 -0.39 -19.62
C GLY A 207 -2.12 0.53 -20.78
N VAL A 208 -1.13 1.40 -20.60
CA VAL A 208 -0.67 2.33 -21.65
C VAL A 208 0.86 2.37 -21.72
N ARG A 209 1.42 1.87 -22.82
CA ARG A 209 2.88 1.72 -22.99
C ARG A 209 3.60 3.07 -22.99
N ASN A 210 4.68 3.15 -22.22
CA ASN A 210 5.58 4.32 -22.16
C ASN A 210 4.89 5.65 -21.77
N TYR A 211 3.74 5.59 -21.09
CA TYR A 211 3.11 6.74 -20.44
C TYR A 211 3.43 6.73 -18.95
N TRP A 212 4.05 7.81 -18.48
CA TRP A 212 4.44 7.99 -17.08
C TRP A 212 3.73 9.20 -16.51
N VAL A 213 3.58 9.24 -15.19
CA VAL A 213 2.98 10.37 -14.49
C VAL A 213 3.82 10.79 -13.29
N ALA A 214 3.79 12.09 -13.00
CA ALA A 214 4.12 12.70 -11.73
C ALA A 214 3.12 13.84 -11.52
N ILE A 215 1.98 13.52 -10.90
CA ILE A 215 0.77 14.37 -10.84
C ILE A 215 0.11 14.29 -9.45
N GLY A 216 -0.81 15.21 -9.13
CA GLY A 216 -1.54 15.18 -7.86
C GLY A 216 -0.71 15.53 -6.63
N PHE A 217 0.25 16.44 -6.77
CA PHE A 217 1.11 16.84 -5.67
C PHE A 217 0.40 17.81 -4.72
N GLY A 218 0.01 17.33 -3.53
CA GLY A 218 -0.35 18.20 -2.41
C GLY A 218 0.84 19.06 -1.90
N TYR A 219 2.07 18.53 -2.04
CA TYR A 219 3.31 19.11 -1.51
C TYR A 219 4.42 19.20 -2.56
N GLY A 220 4.11 19.77 -3.73
CA GLY A 220 4.99 19.72 -4.91
C GLY A 220 6.38 20.35 -4.71
N ILE A 221 6.50 21.40 -3.91
CA ILE A 221 7.79 22.11 -3.74
C ILE A 221 8.82 21.23 -3.03
N ILE A 222 8.45 20.64 -1.90
CA ILE A 222 9.34 19.76 -1.12
C ILE A 222 9.58 18.42 -1.83
N HIS A 223 8.61 17.91 -2.61
CA HIS A 223 8.74 16.64 -3.33
C HIS A 223 9.50 16.75 -4.65
N ALA A 224 9.54 17.91 -5.31
CA ALA A 224 10.01 18.04 -6.70
C ALA A 224 11.42 17.47 -6.94
N GLY A 225 12.39 17.78 -6.08
CA GLY A 225 13.77 17.31 -6.24
C GLY A 225 13.89 15.79 -6.08
N GLY A 226 13.33 15.25 -5.00
CA GLY A 226 13.37 13.82 -4.69
C GLY A 226 12.65 12.97 -5.74
N ILE A 227 11.43 13.38 -6.13
CA ILE A 227 10.63 12.67 -7.13
C ILE A 227 11.24 12.79 -8.53
N GLY A 228 11.84 13.94 -8.87
CA GLY A 228 12.60 14.08 -10.12
C GLY A 228 13.74 13.06 -10.22
N LYS A 229 14.48 12.85 -9.14
CA LYS A 229 15.51 11.81 -9.06
C LYS A 229 14.92 10.40 -9.14
N TYR A 230 13.91 10.11 -8.31
CA TYR A 230 13.25 8.80 -8.24
C TYR A 230 12.75 8.33 -9.62
N LEU A 231 11.98 9.18 -10.29
CA LEU A 231 11.38 8.86 -11.58
C LEU A 231 12.44 8.76 -12.70
N SER A 232 13.47 9.62 -12.65
CA SER A 232 14.61 9.53 -13.58
C SER A 232 15.36 8.22 -13.44
N ASP A 233 15.67 7.80 -12.21
CA ASP A 233 16.35 6.54 -11.94
C ASP A 233 15.50 5.36 -12.45
N TRP A 234 14.18 5.37 -12.20
CA TRP A 234 13.28 4.31 -12.69
C TRP A 234 13.23 4.26 -14.22
N ILE A 235 13.06 5.40 -14.88
CA ILE A 235 13.03 5.47 -16.35
C ILE A 235 14.33 4.95 -16.99
N LEU A 236 15.47 5.25 -16.37
CA LEU A 236 16.79 4.87 -16.89
C LEU A 236 17.17 3.42 -16.60
N GLN A 237 16.79 2.90 -15.42
CA GLN A 237 17.21 1.58 -14.96
C GLN A 237 16.15 0.49 -15.17
N GLY A 238 14.90 0.86 -15.46
CA GLY A 238 13.80 -0.09 -15.70
C GLY A 238 13.19 -0.69 -14.44
N GLU A 239 13.58 -0.23 -13.25
CA GLU A 239 13.02 -0.62 -11.95
C GLU A 239 13.10 0.56 -10.95
N PRO A 240 12.20 0.64 -9.96
CA PRO A 240 12.25 1.73 -8.98
C PRO A 240 13.54 1.66 -8.14
N PRO A 241 14.18 2.81 -7.81
CA PRO A 241 15.44 2.81 -7.08
C PRO A 241 15.32 2.28 -5.63
N PHE A 242 14.18 2.53 -5.00
CA PHE A 242 13.69 2.07 -3.69
C PHE A 242 12.15 1.97 -3.80
N ASP A 243 11.47 1.38 -2.82
CA ASP A 243 10.01 1.22 -2.89
C ASP A 243 9.26 2.52 -2.60
N LEU A 244 8.24 2.82 -3.41
CA LEU A 244 7.28 3.91 -3.19
C LEU A 244 5.89 3.49 -3.73
N ILE A 245 5.44 2.27 -3.43
CA ILE A 245 4.12 1.81 -3.92
C ILE A 245 2.96 2.69 -3.41
N GLU A 246 3.12 3.36 -2.27
CA GLU A 246 2.17 4.37 -1.78
C GLU A 246 1.99 5.55 -2.75
N LEU A 247 2.94 5.77 -3.66
CA LEU A 247 2.86 6.76 -4.73
C LEU A 247 2.48 6.14 -6.09
N ASP A 248 2.31 4.82 -6.18
CA ASP A 248 2.05 4.15 -7.45
C ASP A 248 0.79 4.74 -8.10
N PRO A 249 0.84 5.13 -9.40
CA PRO A 249 -0.29 5.75 -10.07
C PRO A 249 -1.48 4.81 -10.23
N ASN A 250 -1.27 3.51 -10.11
CA ASN A 250 -2.27 2.47 -10.30
C ASN A 250 -2.77 1.88 -8.97
N ARG A 251 -2.50 2.53 -7.82
CA ARG A 251 -3.20 2.21 -6.56
C ARG A 251 -4.69 2.57 -6.60
N TYR A 252 -5.08 3.40 -7.56
CA TYR A 252 -6.47 3.73 -7.88
C TYR A 252 -7.00 2.87 -9.03
N GLY A 253 -8.32 2.80 -9.17
CA GLY A 253 -8.96 2.00 -10.20
C GLY A 253 -10.32 2.56 -10.60
N LYS A 254 -11.16 1.70 -11.19
CA LYS A 254 -12.51 2.07 -11.66
C LYS A 254 -13.38 2.64 -10.54
N TRP A 255 -13.24 2.08 -9.33
CA TRP A 255 -13.92 2.49 -8.11
C TRP A 255 -13.59 3.92 -7.64
N THR A 256 -12.50 4.51 -8.14
CA THR A 256 -12.05 5.85 -7.77
C THR A 256 -12.76 6.89 -8.64
N THR A 257 -14.09 6.95 -8.52
CA THR A 257 -14.94 7.86 -9.29
C THR A 257 -14.65 9.32 -8.97
N THR A 258 -15.22 10.24 -9.75
CA THR A 258 -15.13 11.68 -9.48
C THR A 258 -15.74 12.05 -8.12
N GLU A 259 -16.83 11.40 -7.74
CA GLU A 259 -17.53 11.60 -6.47
C GLU A 259 -16.68 11.14 -5.29
N TYR A 260 -16.09 9.94 -5.40
CA TYR A 260 -15.14 9.43 -4.41
C TYR A 260 -13.92 10.36 -4.30
N THR A 261 -13.37 10.79 -5.44
CA THR A 261 -12.20 11.69 -5.48
C THR A 261 -12.48 13.01 -4.78
N ALA A 262 -13.63 13.63 -5.04
CA ALA A 262 -14.01 14.89 -4.39
C ALA A 262 -14.23 14.71 -2.88
N ALA A 263 -14.95 13.67 -2.46
CA ALA A 263 -15.21 13.39 -1.05
C ALA A 263 -13.91 13.12 -0.27
N LYS A 264 -13.02 12.30 -0.81
CA LYS A 264 -11.74 11.96 -0.17
C LYS A 264 -10.72 13.07 -0.21
N ALA A 265 -10.63 13.84 -1.29
CA ALA A 265 -9.71 14.98 -1.34
C ALA A 265 -10.12 16.07 -0.33
N ARG A 266 -11.42 16.27 -0.12
CA ARG A 266 -11.98 17.13 0.94
C ARG A 266 -11.57 16.64 2.33
N GLU A 267 -11.75 15.34 2.61
CA GLU A 267 -11.31 14.72 3.86
C GLU A 267 -9.80 14.85 4.06
N SER A 268 -9.00 14.52 3.05
CA SER A 268 -7.54 14.64 3.09
C SER A 268 -7.04 16.06 3.32
N TYR A 269 -7.77 17.08 2.86
CA TYR A 269 -7.46 18.48 3.16
C TYR A 269 -7.78 18.83 4.61
N GLY A 270 -9.00 18.53 5.08
CA GLY A 270 -9.42 18.83 6.45
C GLY A 270 -8.64 18.05 7.51
N PHE A 271 -8.18 16.84 7.16
CA PHE A 271 -7.37 15.97 8.01
C PHE A 271 -5.87 16.27 7.92
N ASN A 272 -5.46 17.42 7.39
CA ASN A 272 -4.04 17.69 7.19
C ASN A 272 -3.23 17.64 8.49
N ASN A 273 -3.83 18.07 9.61
CA ASN A 273 -3.15 18.22 10.90
C ASN A 273 -3.81 17.43 12.04
N ILE A 274 -4.73 16.51 11.75
CA ILE A 274 -5.26 15.62 12.79
C ILE A 274 -4.14 14.74 13.34
N VAL A 275 -4.35 14.18 14.52
CA VAL A 275 -3.44 13.17 15.08
C VAL A 275 -3.46 11.94 14.18
N GLY A 276 -2.31 11.61 13.58
CA GLY A 276 -2.12 10.37 12.84
C GLY A 276 -1.96 9.19 13.78
N TYR A 277 -3.01 8.38 13.93
CA TYR A 277 -2.98 7.18 14.76
C TYR A 277 -2.55 5.94 13.96
N PRO A 278 -1.92 4.94 14.59
CA PRO A 278 -1.75 3.64 13.95
C PRO A 278 -3.12 3.03 13.66
N LYS A 279 -3.21 2.27 12.56
CA LYS A 279 -4.46 1.69 12.05
C LYS A 279 -5.58 2.72 11.86
N GLU A 280 -5.22 3.92 11.39
CA GLU A 280 -6.17 4.99 11.10
C GLU A 280 -7.27 4.53 10.14
N GLU A 281 -8.52 4.80 10.50
CA GLU A 281 -9.67 4.59 9.63
C GLU A 281 -10.22 5.95 9.19
N ARG A 282 -10.53 6.05 7.89
CA ARG A 282 -11.15 7.22 7.26
C ARG A 282 -12.42 6.80 6.54
N PHE A 283 -13.46 7.64 6.55
CA PHE A 283 -14.83 7.22 6.22
C PHE A 283 -15.40 7.91 4.98
N ALA A 284 -14.86 9.07 4.57
CA ALA A 284 -15.39 9.78 3.41
C ALA A 284 -15.37 8.91 2.14
N GLY A 285 -16.44 8.99 1.35
CA GLY A 285 -16.56 8.25 0.09
C GLY A 285 -16.81 6.73 0.22
N ARG A 286 -16.95 6.18 1.43
CA ARG A 286 -17.20 4.75 1.66
C ARG A 286 -18.69 4.44 1.87
N PRO A 287 -19.16 3.23 1.49
CA PRO A 287 -18.45 2.23 0.69
C PRO A 287 -18.37 2.64 -0.79
N THR A 288 -17.40 2.10 -1.52
CA THR A 288 -17.35 2.24 -2.99
C THR A 288 -18.23 1.18 -3.68
N GLU A 289 -18.27 1.19 -5.01
CA GLU A 289 -18.88 0.12 -5.82
C GLU A 289 -18.14 -1.23 -5.73
N ARG A 290 -16.94 -1.26 -5.16
CA ARG A 290 -16.07 -2.44 -5.10
C ARG A 290 -16.40 -3.33 -3.88
N THR A 291 -17.63 -3.82 -3.84
CA THR A 291 -18.12 -4.74 -2.80
C THR A 291 -18.69 -6.03 -3.41
N SER A 292 -18.94 -7.03 -2.58
CA SER A 292 -19.73 -8.22 -2.91
C SER A 292 -21.02 -8.26 -2.09
N GLY A 293 -21.91 -9.21 -2.36
CA GLY A 293 -23.11 -9.43 -1.53
C GLY A 293 -22.81 -9.75 -0.06
N LEU A 294 -21.55 -10.06 0.30
CA LEU A 294 -21.12 -10.26 1.69
C LEU A 294 -21.03 -8.95 2.47
N TYR A 295 -20.74 -7.82 1.83
CA TYR A 295 -20.62 -6.54 2.52
C TYR A 295 -21.90 -6.22 3.29
N ASP A 296 -23.06 -6.33 2.65
CA ASP A 296 -24.34 -6.03 3.28
C ASP A 296 -24.68 -6.96 4.45
N LEU A 297 -24.24 -8.21 4.39
CA LEU A 297 -24.43 -9.18 5.47
C LEU A 297 -23.52 -8.92 6.67
N LEU A 298 -22.28 -8.49 6.42
CA LEU A 298 -21.22 -8.42 7.42
C LEU A 298 -21.03 -7.01 8.02
N LYS A 299 -21.40 -5.94 7.33
CA LYS A 299 -21.12 -4.54 7.75
C LYS A 299 -21.64 -4.16 9.14
N SER A 300 -22.70 -4.80 9.63
CA SER A 300 -23.25 -4.57 10.97
C SER A 300 -22.63 -5.45 12.06
N LYS A 301 -21.75 -6.38 11.68
CA LYS A 301 -21.16 -7.42 12.56
C LYS A 301 -19.65 -7.25 12.74
N CYS A 302 -19.02 -6.32 12.05
CA CYS A 302 -17.58 -6.11 12.08
C CYS A 302 -17.21 -4.64 11.84
N SER A 303 -15.96 -4.29 12.14
CA SER A 303 -15.35 -3.07 11.62
C SER A 303 -14.87 -3.36 10.20
N MET A 304 -15.42 -2.64 9.22
CA MET A 304 -14.98 -2.74 7.82
C MET A 304 -13.78 -1.84 7.61
N GLY A 305 -12.70 -2.42 7.10
CA GLY A 305 -11.51 -1.72 6.65
C GLY A 305 -11.55 -1.39 5.17
N PHE A 306 -10.97 -0.27 4.81
CA PHE A 306 -10.82 0.14 3.41
C PHE A 306 -9.49 -0.36 2.82
N HIS A 307 -9.54 -1.12 1.73
CA HIS A 307 -8.35 -1.64 1.04
C HIS A 307 -8.51 -1.56 -0.48
N THR A 308 -7.86 -0.60 -1.14
CA THR A 308 -7.90 -0.43 -2.61
C THR A 308 -9.33 -0.43 -3.18
N GLY A 309 -10.23 0.32 -2.54
CA GLY A 309 -11.65 0.41 -2.91
C GLY A 309 -12.56 -0.60 -2.20
N TRP A 310 -12.00 -1.73 -1.75
CA TRP A 310 -12.77 -2.79 -1.09
C TRP A 310 -13.11 -2.45 0.36
N GLU A 311 -14.23 -2.99 0.82
CA GLU A 311 -14.59 -3.07 2.25
C GLU A 311 -14.31 -4.49 2.75
N GLN A 312 -13.35 -4.64 3.66
CA GLN A 312 -12.92 -5.94 4.18
C GLN A 312 -12.92 -5.93 5.72
N PRO A 313 -13.52 -6.92 6.40
CA PRO A 313 -13.55 -6.97 7.86
C PRO A 313 -12.14 -6.93 8.50
N HIS A 314 -11.91 -5.95 9.38
CA HIS A 314 -10.72 -5.89 10.24
C HIS A 314 -10.87 -6.83 11.45
N TRP A 315 -12.00 -6.74 12.15
CA TRP A 315 -12.35 -7.54 13.34
C TRP A 315 -13.87 -7.56 13.54
N PHE A 316 -14.39 -8.57 14.26
CA PHE A 316 -15.81 -8.88 14.43
C PHE A 316 -16.33 -8.62 15.84
N TYR A 317 -17.55 -8.07 15.90
CA TYR A 317 -18.25 -7.72 17.14
C TYR A 317 -18.93 -8.93 17.78
N LYS A 318 -18.97 -8.95 19.11
CA LYS A 318 -19.83 -9.81 19.94
C LYS A 318 -20.67 -8.95 20.89
N PRO A 319 -21.83 -9.47 21.37
CA PRO A 319 -22.61 -8.78 22.39
C PRO A 319 -21.75 -8.45 23.61
N GLY A 320 -21.73 -7.16 23.99
CA GLY A 320 -20.94 -6.65 25.12
C GLY A 320 -19.60 -6.01 24.73
N ASP A 321 -19.15 -6.14 23.49
CA ASP A 321 -17.97 -5.40 23.02
C ASP A 321 -18.25 -3.90 22.86
N GLU A 322 -17.23 -3.06 23.07
CA GLU A 322 -17.25 -1.66 22.64
C GLU A 322 -16.96 -1.57 21.14
N THR A 323 -17.98 -1.26 20.34
CA THR A 323 -17.88 -1.18 18.88
C THR A 323 -17.54 0.24 18.40
N GLY A 324 -17.19 0.34 17.11
CA GLY A 324 -16.85 1.60 16.45
C GLY A 324 -15.36 1.95 16.53
N TYR A 325 -15.00 3.06 15.88
CA TYR A 325 -13.62 3.51 15.72
C TYR A 325 -13.08 4.14 17.00
N LYS A 326 -12.05 3.52 17.58
CA LYS A 326 -11.35 3.97 18.79
C LYS A 326 -9.83 3.96 18.54
N PRO A 327 -9.31 4.88 17.72
CA PRO A 327 -7.89 4.92 17.41
C PRO A 327 -7.08 5.21 18.67
N SER A 328 -5.88 4.64 18.73
CA SER A 328 -4.99 4.79 19.88
C SER A 328 -3.58 4.44 19.46
N PHE A 329 -2.59 5.10 20.05
CA PHE A 329 -1.18 4.67 19.95
C PHE A 329 -0.89 3.36 20.69
N ARG A 330 -1.87 2.83 21.43
CA ARG A 330 -1.77 1.66 22.31
C ARG A 330 -2.87 0.64 21.97
N ARG A 331 -2.89 -0.50 22.67
CA ARG A 331 -4.00 -1.46 22.62
C ARG A 331 -5.34 -0.75 22.83
N THR A 332 -6.34 -1.13 22.04
CA THR A 332 -7.68 -0.52 22.03
C THR A 332 -8.78 -1.58 21.90
N ASN A 333 -10.03 -1.15 21.71
CA ASN A 333 -11.25 -1.97 21.81
C ASN A 333 -11.27 -3.27 20.99
N TRP A 334 -10.48 -3.39 19.92
CA TRP A 334 -10.38 -4.62 19.12
C TRP A 334 -9.43 -5.68 19.69
N PHE A 335 -8.60 -5.36 20.69
CA PHE A 335 -7.57 -6.28 21.21
C PHE A 335 -8.14 -7.63 21.66
N ASP A 336 -9.11 -7.62 22.58
CA ASP A 336 -9.74 -8.85 23.05
C ASP A 336 -10.58 -9.56 21.97
N PRO A 337 -11.41 -8.85 21.16
CA PRO A 337 -12.07 -9.45 20.00
C PRO A 337 -11.13 -10.21 19.06
N VAL A 338 -10.00 -9.61 18.68
CA VAL A 338 -8.99 -10.25 17.83
C VAL A 338 -8.39 -11.48 18.51
N GLY A 339 -8.19 -11.46 19.83
CA GLY A 339 -7.78 -12.64 20.60
C GLY A 339 -8.80 -13.78 20.57
N ARG A 340 -10.11 -13.48 20.57
CA ARG A 340 -11.17 -14.50 20.43
C ARG A 340 -11.21 -15.08 19.02
N GLU A 341 -11.06 -14.24 17.99
CA GLU A 341 -10.95 -14.68 16.59
C GLU A 341 -9.72 -15.55 16.34
N TYR A 342 -8.57 -15.18 16.92
CA TYR A 342 -7.37 -16.00 16.90
C TYR A 342 -7.65 -17.41 17.47
N LYS A 343 -8.27 -17.49 18.66
CA LYS A 343 -8.64 -18.77 19.27
C LYS A 343 -9.64 -19.55 18.42
N GLN A 344 -10.61 -18.86 17.81
CA GLN A 344 -11.59 -19.46 16.92
C GLN A 344 -10.94 -20.21 15.76
N VAL A 345 -9.91 -19.64 15.12
CA VAL A 345 -9.19 -20.30 14.03
C VAL A 345 -8.32 -21.44 14.56
N MET A 346 -7.60 -21.23 15.65
CA MET A 346 -6.66 -22.23 16.19
C MET A 346 -7.36 -23.46 16.78
N GLU A 347 -8.50 -23.27 17.44
CA GLU A 347 -9.22 -24.33 18.16
C GLU A 347 -10.39 -24.92 17.38
N LYS A 348 -10.95 -24.17 16.42
CA LYS A 348 -12.16 -24.58 15.68
C LYS A 348 -12.06 -24.36 14.17
N VAL A 349 -12.72 -23.33 13.66
CA VAL A 349 -12.80 -22.98 12.24
C VAL A 349 -13.31 -21.55 12.09
N GLY A 350 -12.52 -20.71 11.41
CA GLY A 350 -12.89 -19.36 11.02
C GLY A 350 -13.19 -19.26 9.53
N VAL A 351 -14.08 -18.35 9.16
CA VAL A 351 -14.29 -17.89 7.78
C VAL A 351 -13.85 -16.43 7.65
N ILE A 352 -13.07 -16.12 6.62
CA ILE A 352 -12.61 -14.77 6.28
C ILE A 352 -12.93 -14.44 4.82
N ASP A 353 -13.35 -13.20 4.58
CA ASP A 353 -13.48 -12.66 3.22
C ASP A 353 -12.12 -12.20 2.71
N LEU A 354 -11.62 -12.86 1.66
CA LEU A 354 -10.36 -12.58 0.97
C LEU A 354 -10.59 -12.07 -0.46
N SER A 355 -11.83 -11.70 -0.78
CA SER A 355 -12.20 -11.15 -2.09
C SER A 355 -11.32 -9.98 -2.57
N PRO A 356 -10.71 -9.14 -1.70
CA PRO A 356 -9.85 -8.04 -2.17
C PRO A 356 -8.59 -8.43 -2.94
N PHE A 357 -8.13 -9.69 -2.92
CA PHE A 357 -6.92 -10.09 -3.65
C PHE A 357 -6.94 -9.67 -5.13
N GLY A 358 -5.79 -9.28 -5.68
CA GLY A 358 -5.60 -9.16 -7.12
C GLY A 358 -5.54 -10.56 -7.76
N LYS A 359 -6.27 -10.77 -8.86
CA LYS A 359 -6.47 -12.10 -9.48
C LYS A 359 -6.28 -12.02 -10.98
N PHE A 360 -5.32 -12.76 -11.52
CA PHE A 360 -5.03 -12.77 -12.95
C PHE A 360 -5.12 -14.18 -13.51
N LYS A 361 -5.76 -14.32 -14.67
CA LYS A 361 -5.72 -15.53 -15.46
C LYS A 361 -4.71 -15.35 -16.58
N VAL A 362 -3.77 -16.29 -16.70
CA VAL A 362 -2.71 -16.28 -17.74
C VAL A 362 -2.78 -17.59 -18.52
N LYS A 363 -2.96 -17.47 -19.85
CA LYS A 363 -3.01 -18.63 -20.76
C LYS A 363 -2.29 -18.31 -22.08
N GLY A 364 -2.17 -19.30 -22.96
CA GLY A 364 -1.54 -19.15 -24.28
C GLY A 364 -0.28 -20.00 -24.44
N THR A 365 0.27 -20.06 -25.65
CA THR A 365 1.35 -21.00 -25.99
C THR A 365 2.66 -20.73 -25.25
N ASP A 366 2.88 -19.48 -24.85
CA ASP A 366 4.10 -19.06 -24.15
C ASP A 366 3.90 -18.85 -22.64
N SER A 367 2.74 -19.22 -22.06
CA SER A 367 2.42 -18.93 -20.65
C SER A 367 3.46 -19.54 -19.69
N VAL A 368 3.83 -20.81 -19.88
CA VAL A 368 4.87 -21.48 -19.09
C VAL A 368 6.21 -20.76 -19.22
N LYS A 369 6.59 -20.36 -20.44
CA LYS A 369 7.87 -19.70 -20.72
C LYS A 369 7.94 -18.31 -20.07
N LEU A 370 6.87 -17.53 -20.17
CA LEU A 370 6.72 -16.24 -19.51
C LEU A 370 6.86 -16.40 -17.99
N LEU A 371 6.06 -17.28 -17.38
CA LEU A 371 6.05 -17.44 -15.94
C LEU A 371 7.38 -18.00 -15.41
N ASP A 372 8.05 -18.89 -16.15
CA ASP A 372 9.36 -19.40 -15.73
C ASP A 372 10.47 -18.34 -15.84
N HIS A 373 10.30 -17.30 -16.66
CA HIS A 373 11.21 -16.15 -16.70
C HIS A 373 10.88 -15.07 -15.66
N LEU A 374 9.59 -14.80 -15.42
CA LEU A 374 9.15 -13.79 -14.44
C LEU A 374 9.48 -14.18 -13.01
N PHE A 375 9.30 -15.44 -12.67
CA PHE A 375 9.30 -15.90 -11.30
C PHE A 375 10.61 -16.55 -10.88
N ALA A 376 11.02 -16.35 -9.62
CA ALA A 376 12.22 -16.97 -9.06
C ALA A 376 12.02 -18.44 -8.60
N ASN A 377 10.78 -18.87 -8.36
CA ASN A 377 10.45 -20.26 -8.06
C ASN A 377 10.26 -21.07 -9.35
N VAL A 378 10.11 -22.40 -9.25
CA VAL A 378 9.69 -23.24 -10.38
C VAL A 378 8.21 -22.99 -10.71
N VAL A 379 7.84 -23.13 -11.98
CA VAL A 379 6.43 -23.19 -12.38
C VAL A 379 5.78 -24.44 -11.75
N PRO A 380 4.63 -24.31 -11.05
CA PRO A 380 3.96 -25.45 -10.45
C PRO A 380 3.44 -26.40 -11.52
N LYS A 381 3.26 -27.68 -11.16
CA LYS A 381 2.60 -28.68 -12.02
C LYS A 381 1.11 -28.42 -12.08
N VAL A 382 0.44 -28.93 -13.11
CA VAL A 382 -1.03 -28.91 -13.24
C VAL A 382 -1.69 -29.49 -11.97
N GLY A 383 -2.72 -28.80 -11.48
CA GLY A 383 -3.41 -29.10 -10.23
C GLY A 383 -2.62 -28.74 -8.96
N SER A 384 -1.52 -27.99 -9.09
CA SER A 384 -0.68 -27.56 -7.98
C SER A 384 -0.49 -26.05 -7.95
N THR A 385 -0.14 -25.57 -6.77
CA THR A 385 0.07 -24.16 -6.42
C THR A 385 1.43 -24.00 -5.75
N ASN A 386 2.07 -22.84 -5.87
CA ASN A 386 3.19 -22.47 -5.02
C ASN A 386 3.23 -20.95 -4.79
N ILE A 387 4.05 -20.53 -3.83
CA ILE A 387 4.40 -19.13 -3.62
C ILE A 387 5.63 -18.83 -4.46
N SER A 388 5.62 -17.69 -5.13
CA SER A 388 6.67 -17.29 -6.06
C SER A 388 6.86 -15.79 -6.10
N HIS A 389 8.07 -15.34 -6.41
CA HIS A 389 8.45 -13.93 -6.36
C HIS A 389 8.86 -13.44 -7.73
N MET A 390 8.30 -12.30 -8.16
CA MET A 390 8.83 -11.54 -9.29
C MET A 390 9.97 -10.66 -8.78
N LEU A 391 11.12 -10.76 -9.42
CA LEU A 391 12.28 -9.96 -9.03
C LEU A 391 12.58 -8.87 -10.06
N THR A 392 13.15 -7.77 -9.59
CA THR A 392 13.74 -6.77 -10.47
C THR A 392 15.08 -7.27 -11.04
N PRO A 393 15.60 -6.68 -12.12
CA PRO A 393 16.93 -6.98 -12.64
C PRO A 393 18.06 -6.92 -11.58
N ARG A 394 17.98 -6.00 -10.61
CA ARG A 394 18.91 -5.91 -9.46
C ARG A 394 18.64 -6.93 -8.35
N GLY A 395 17.66 -7.83 -8.52
CA GLY A 395 17.32 -8.89 -7.58
C GLY A 395 16.48 -8.43 -6.40
N LYS A 396 15.73 -7.33 -6.53
CA LYS A 396 14.79 -6.85 -5.50
C LYS A 396 13.44 -7.55 -5.63
N VAL A 397 12.70 -7.70 -4.53
CA VAL A 397 11.39 -8.36 -4.56
C VAL A 397 10.34 -7.37 -5.04
N TYR A 398 10.08 -7.37 -6.35
CA TYR A 398 9.02 -6.53 -6.93
C TYR A 398 7.64 -7.00 -6.49
N ALA A 399 7.40 -8.31 -6.43
CA ALA A 399 6.11 -8.86 -6.00
C ALA A 399 6.25 -10.26 -5.40
N GLU A 400 5.28 -10.64 -4.57
CA GLU A 400 5.00 -12.02 -4.16
C GLU A 400 3.63 -12.44 -4.67
N LEU A 401 3.55 -13.59 -5.34
CA LEU A 401 2.30 -14.12 -5.87
C LEU A 401 2.16 -15.60 -5.54
N THR A 402 0.91 -16.00 -5.34
CA THR A 402 0.50 -17.40 -5.41
C THR A 402 0.25 -17.76 -6.86
N VAL A 403 0.94 -18.78 -7.37
CA VAL A 403 0.84 -19.26 -8.75
C VAL A 403 0.18 -20.64 -8.73
N SER A 404 -0.97 -20.78 -9.39
CA SER A 404 -1.71 -22.05 -9.51
C SER A 404 -1.82 -22.45 -10.97
N GLN A 405 -1.36 -23.64 -11.33
CA GLN A 405 -1.60 -24.18 -12.68
C GLN A 405 -2.88 -25.02 -12.68
N LEU A 406 -3.96 -24.48 -13.24
CA LEU A 406 -5.29 -25.12 -13.18
C LEU A 406 -5.45 -26.19 -14.25
N SER A 407 -5.01 -25.88 -15.47
CA SER A 407 -4.95 -26.78 -16.61
C SER A 407 -3.61 -26.62 -17.34
N PRO A 408 -3.20 -27.52 -18.26
CA PRO A 408 -1.94 -27.37 -18.97
C PRO A 408 -1.82 -26.02 -19.69
N GLY A 409 -0.90 -25.16 -19.21
CA GLY A 409 -0.67 -23.83 -19.76
C GLY A 409 -1.66 -22.74 -19.34
N GLU A 410 -2.57 -23.03 -18.40
CA GLU A 410 -3.50 -22.06 -17.82
C GLU A 410 -3.21 -21.87 -16.33
N PHE A 411 -2.99 -20.62 -15.94
CA PHE A 411 -2.59 -20.24 -14.60
C PHE A 411 -3.55 -19.23 -14.00
N MET A 412 -3.77 -19.36 -12.70
CA MET A 412 -4.33 -18.31 -11.86
C MET A 412 -3.20 -17.76 -10.99
N LEU A 413 -3.01 -16.44 -11.04
CA LEU A 413 -2.05 -15.70 -10.22
C LEU A 413 -2.83 -14.87 -9.21
N VAL A 414 -2.38 -14.88 -7.96
CA VAL A 414 -3.04 -14.16 -6.86
C VAL A 414 -2.03 -13.31 -6.10
N THR A 415 -2.36 -12.04 -5.88
CA THR A 415 -1.54 -11.04 -5.16
C THR A 415 -2.39 -10.24 -4.17
N GLY A 416 -1.77 -9.40 -3.35
CA GLY A 416 -2.46 -8.48 -2.43
C GLY A 416 -3.28 -7.43 -3.15
N SER A 417 -4.32 -6.89 -2.49
CA SER A 417 -5.18 -5.84 -3.07
C SER A 417 -4.41 -4.56 -3.42
N GLY A 418 -3.43 -4.18 -2.60
CA GLY A 418 -2.58 -3.01 -2.82
C GLY A 418 -1.60 -3.16 -3.98
N SER A 419 -1.31 -4.40 -4.40
CA SER A 419 -0.31 -4.71 -5.42
C SER A 419 -0.93 -5.11 -6.76
N GLU A 420 -2.26 -5.11 -6.90
CA GLU A 420 -2.97 -5.61 -8.07
C GLU A 420 -2.44 -5.04 -9.40
N LEU A 421 -2.63 -3.73 -9.64
CA LEU A 421 -2.24 -3.13 -10.90
C LEU A 421 -0.73 -2.84 -10.99
N HIS A 422 -0.07 -2.73 -9.83
CA HIS A 422 1.39 -2.67 -9.73
C HIS A 422 2.04 -3.93 -10.33
N ASP A 423 1.53 -5.10 -9.96
CA ASP A 423 2.03 -6.40 -10.41
C ASP A 423 1.63 -6.67 -11.85
N LEU A 424 0.36 -6.42 -12.20
CA LEU A 424 -0.15 -6.63 -13.55
C LEU A 424 0.67 -5.86 -14.59
N ARG A 425 1.00 -4.60 -14.30
CA ARG A 425 1.82 -3.75 -15.17
C ARG A 425 3.18 -4.37 -15.50
N TRP A 426 3.83 -4.99 -14.51
CA TRP A 426 5.12 -5.64 -14.72
C TRP A 426 5.02 -6.87 -15.62
N ILE A 427 3.97 -7.67 -15.41
CA ILE A 427 3.69 -8.86 -16.22
C ILE A 427 3.42 -8.45 -17.68
N GLU A 428 2.56 -7.45 -17.91
CA GLU A 428 2.21 -6.96 -19.25
C GLU A 428 3.40 -6.34 -20.00
N GLU A 429 4.25 -5.61 -19.28
CA GLU A 429 5.48 -5.06 -19.86
C GLU A 429 6.44 -6.18 -20.26
N GLU A 430 6.60 -7.23 -19.46
CA GLU A 430 7.44 -8.37 -19.82
C GLU A 430 6.88 -9.15 -21.01
N VAL A 431 5.55 -9.32 -21.09
CA VAL A 431 4.87 -9.89 -22.26
C VAL A 431 5.27 -9.14 -23.52
N THR A 432 5.20 -7.81 -23.46
CA THR A 432 5.48 -6.94 -24.60
C THR A 432 6.96 -6.96 -24.96
N ARG A 433 7.84 -6.78 -23.98
CA ARG A 433 9.30 -6.75 -24.15
C ARG A 433 9.84 -8.08 -24.70
N GLY A 434 9.34 -9.21 -24.20
CA GLY A 434 9.75 -10.54 -24.64
C GLY A 434 8.95 -11.10 -25.82
N SER A 435 7.96 -10.35 -26.33
CA SER A 435 7.08 -10.78 -27.43
C SER A 435 6.39 -12.13 -27.19
N TYR A 436 5.95 -12.38 -25.96
CA TYR A 436 5.31 -13.63 -25.56
C TYR A 436 3.88 -13.73 -26.11
N LYS A 437 3.49 -14.89 -26.64
CA LYS A 437 2.12 -15.18 -27.09
C LYS A 437 1.28 -15.69 -25.93
N VAL A 438 0.77 -14.75 -25.14
CA VAL A 438 -0.09 -15.02 -23.99
C VAL A 438 -1.32 -14.11 -23.99
N GLU A 439 -2.36 -14.58 -23.33
CA GLU A 439 -3.53 -13.78 -22.95
C GLU A 439 -3.53 -13.64 -21.43
N ILE A 440 -3.66 -12.40 -20.95
CA ILE A 440 -3.79 -12.07 -19.53
C ILE A 440 -5.14 -11.42 -19.33
N GLU A 441 -5.88 -11.89 -18.34
CA GLU A 441 -7.18 -11.37 -17.95
C GLU A 441 -7.15 -11.03 -16.45
N ASN A 442 -7.46 -9.78 -16.11
CA ASN A 442 -7.62 -9.36 -14.72
C ASN A 442 -9.04 -9.68 -14.25
N MET A 443 -9.17 -10.75 -13.45
CA MET A 443 -10.44 -11.27 -12.94
C MET A 443 -10.75 -10.75 -11.52
N THR A 444 -10.04 -9.72 -11.05
CA THR A 444 -10.10 -9.28 -9.64
C THR A 444 -11.53 -8.94 -9.20
N ASP A 445 -12.27 -8.17 -10.00
CA ASP A 445 -13.63 -7.74 -9.65
C ASP A 445 -14.73 -8.74 -10.00
N GLU A 446 -14.38 -9.84 -10.69
CA GLU A 446 -15.29 -10.90 -11.11
C GLU A 446 -15.37 -12.04 -10.09
N MET A 447 -14.35 -12.19 -9.25
CA MET A 447 -14.24 -13.29 -8.30
C MET A 447 -14.24 -12.83 -6.85
N GLY A 448 -15.04 -13.52 -6.03
CA GLY A 448 -14.90 -13.50 -4.58
C GLY A 448 -13.95 -14.60 -4.10
N VAL A 449 -13.43 -14.46 -2.88
CA VAL A 449 -12.60 -15.47 -2.23
C VAL A 449 -13.01 -15.62 -0.78
N LEU A 450 -13.29 -16.84 -0.34
CA LEU A 450 -13.49 -17.17 1.08
C LEU A 450 -12.33 -18.04 1.55
N GLY A 451 -11.69 -17.63 2.64
CA GLY A 451 -10.76 -18.47 3.39
C GLY A 451 -11.51 -19.23 4.48
N VAL A 452 -11.45 -20.56 4.49
CA VAL A 452 -11.98 -21.40 5.58
C VAL A 452 -10.83 -22.13 6.24
N ALA A 453 -10.51 -21.76 7.48
CA ALA A 453 -9.29 -22.19 8.14
C ALA A 453 -9.53 -22.61 9.59
N GLY A 454 -8.85 -23.67 10.02
CA GLY A 454 -8.90 -24.24 11.35
C GLY A 454 -9.01 -25.78 11.34
N PRO A 455 -8.80 -26.45 12.48
CA PRO A 455 -8.81 -27.92 12.56
C PRO A 455 -10.09 -28.58 12.01
N TYR A 456 -11.26 -27.92 12.09
CA TYR A 456 -12.52 -28.46 11.57
C TYR A 456 -12.85 -28.06 10.12
N ALA A 457 -11.99 -27.31 9.43
CA ALA A 457 -12.27 -26.83 8.07
C ALA A 457 -12.63 -27.96 7.09
N ARG A 458 -11.86 -29.06 7.10
CA ARG A 458 -12.14 -30.24 6.26
C ARG A 458 -13.49 -30.87 6.59
N GLN A 459 -13.79 -31.06 7.89
CA GLN A 459 -15.03 -31.69 8.34
C GLN A 459 -16.26 -30.91 7.86
N ILE A 460 -16.18 -29.59 7.84
CA ILE A 460 -17.28 -28.73 7.38
C ILE A 460 -17.40 -28.78 5.86
N LEU A 461 -16.31 -28.51 5.14
CA LEU A 461 -16.33 -28.45 3.68
C LEU A 461 -16.70 -29.79 3.05
N GLN A 462 -16.30 -30.92 3.65
CA GLN A 462 -16.64 -32.25 3.15
C GLN A 462 -18.15 -32.52 3.15
N LYS A 463 -18.93 -31.88 4.03
CA LYS A 463 -20.40 -32.01 4.04
C LYS A 463 -21.06 -31.40 2.81
N LEU A 464 -20.36 -30.47 2.14
CA LEU A 464 -20.88 -29.66 1.05
C LEU A 464 -20.44 -30.15 -0.32
N THR A 465 -19.57 -31.16 -0.40
CA THR A 465 -19.02 -31.65 -1.67
C THR A 465 -18.88 -33.17 -1.70
N SER A 466 -19.00 -33.73 -2.91
CA SER A 466 -18.69 -35.14 -3.17
C SER A 466 -17.19 -35.37 -3.41
N GLU A 467 -16.38 -34.32 -3.60
CA GLU A 467 -14.94 -34.43 -3.78
C GLU A 467 -14.27 -34.89 -2.48
N ASP A 468 -13.32 -35.83 -2.54
CA ASP A 468 -12.59 -36.28 -1.36
C ASP A 468 -11.54 -35.24 -0.91
N LEU A 469 -11.80 -34.59 0.21
CA LEU A 469 -10.94 -33.57 0.83
C LEU A 469 -9.93 -34.16 1.84
N SER A 470 -9.84 -35.49 1.96
CA SER A 470 -8.87 -36.16 2.82
C SER A 470 -7.44 -35.75 2.48
N ASP A 471 -6.53 -35.83 3.47
CA ASP A 471 -5.13 -35.44 3.24
C ASP A 471 -4.43 -36.27 2.16
N GLY A 472 -4.84 -37.54 2.00
CA GLY A 472 -4.32 -38.43 0.96
C GLY A 472 -4.75 -38.03 -0.45
N SER A 473 -6.01 -37.61 -0.61
CA SER A 473 -6.56 -37.14 -1.88
C SER A 473 -6.13 -35.70 -2.15
N PHE A 474 -6.55 -34.74 -1.34
CA PHE A 474 -6.35 -33.30 -1.58
C PHE A 474 -5.17 -32.78 -0.74
N LYS A 475 -3.96 -32.87 -1.30
CA LYS A 475 -2.71 -32.51 -0.62
C LYS A 475 -2.54 -31.01 -0.46
N PHE A 476 -1.72 -30.60 0.49
CA PHE A 476 -1.31 -29.20 0.65
C PHE A 476 -0.78 -28.63 -0.68
N LEU A 477 -1.19 -27.40 -1.01
CA LEU A 477 -0.91 -26.70 -2.26
C LEU A 477 -1.46 -27.37 -3.53
N GLN A 478 -2.42 -28.29 -3.44
CA GLN A 478 -3.20 -28.66 -4.62
C GLN A 478 -4.28 -27.61 -4.91
N SER A 479 -4.69 -27.53 -6.17
CA SER A 479 -5.81 -26.72 -6.64
C SER A 479 -6.73 -27.58 -7.50
N ARG A 480 -8.05 -27.51 -7.26
CA ARG A 480 -9.06 -28.27 -8.00
C ARG A 480 -10.29 -27.43 -8.27
N HIS A 481 -10.92 -27.67 -9.42
CA HIS A 481 -12.31 -27.26 -9.64
C HIS A 481 -13.24 -28.28 -8.98
N LEU A 482 -14.16 -27.82 -8.16
CA LEU A 482 -15.18 -28.66 -7.51
C LEU A 482 -16.46 -27.84 -7.27
N LYS A 483 -17.47 -28.48 -6.69
CA LYS A 483 -18.69 -27.81 -6.24
C LYS A 483 -18.85 -27.91 -4.73
N LEU A 484 -19.28 -26.82 -4.10
CA LEU A 484 -19.73 -26.78 -2.71
C LEU A 484 -21.20 -26.33 -2.69
N SER A 485 -22.11 -27.19 -2.24
CA SER A 485 -23.55 -26.94 -2.30
C SER A 485 -24.01 -26.50 -3.69
N ASP A 486 -23.57 -27.24 -4.72
CA ASP A 486 -23.78 -26.98 -6.15
C ASP A 486 -23.15 -25.69 -6.74
N ILE A 487 -22.51 -24.86 -5.93
CA ILE A 487 -21.79 -23.66 -6.36
C ILE A 487 -20.41 -24.05 -6.87
N ALA A 488 -20.07 -23.65 -8.09
CA ALA A 488 -18.78 -23.92 -8.70
C ALA A 488 -17.67 -23.09 -8.04
N VAL A 489 -16.61 -23.77 -7.60
CA VAL A 489 -15.45 -23.13 -6.96
C VAL A 489 -14.14 -23.70 -7.50
N THR A 490 -13.11 -22.88 -7.51
CA THR A 490 -11.72 -23.34 -7.54
C THR A 490 -11.21 -23.34 -6.11
N ALA A 491 -11.01 -24.53 -5.54
CA ALA A 491 -10.51 -24.69 -4.19
C ALA A 491 -8.99 -24.87 -4.22
N ILE A 492 -8.26 -24.13 -3.39
CA ILE A 492 -6.82 -24.29 -3.18
C ILE A 492 -6.59 -24.67 -1.73
N ARG A 493 -5.91 -25.78 -1.45
CA ARG A 493 -5.56 -26.16 -0.07
C ARG A 493 -4.35 -25.36 0.40
N ILE A 494 -4.61 -24.14 0.82
CA ILE A 494 -3.66 -23.16 1.35
C ILE A 494 -4.40 -22.29 2.38
N SER A 495 -3.66 -21.75 3.35
CA SER A 495 -4.17 -20.72 4.24
C SER A 495 -3.02 -19.88 4.77
N TYR A 496 -3.18 -18.55 4.70
CA TYR A 496 -2.21 -17.62 5.28
C TYR A 496 -2.22 -17.61 6.82
N THR A 497 -3.18 -18.31 7.46
CA THR A 497 -3.16 -18.60 8.90
C THR A 497 -2.14 -19.70 9.29
N GLY A 498 -1.71 -20.48 8.29
CA GLY A 498 -0.90 -21.70 8.43
C GLY A 498 -1.60 -22.88 9.10
N GLU A 499 -2.88 -22.76 9.43
CA GLU A 499 -3.73 -23.88 9.85
C GLU A 499 -4.31 -24.63 8.65
N LEU A 500 -4.93 -25.79 8.90
CA LEU A 500 -5.65 -26.51 7.86
C LEU A 500 -6.72 -25.61 7.24
N GLY A 501 -6.73 -25.47 5.92
CA GLY A 501 -7.74 -24.65 5.28
C GLY A 501 -7.71 -24.70 3.76
N TRP A 502 -8.74 -24.09 3.18
CA TRP A 502 -8.87 -23.85 1.75
C TRP A 502 -9.24 -22.40 1.48
N GLU A 503 -8.66 -21.86 0.42
CA GLU A 503 -9.17 -20.67 -0.26
C GLU A 503 -10.14 -21.12 -1.36
N LEU A 504 -11.32 -20.53 -1.36
CA LEU A 504 -12.44 -20.89 -2.24
C LEU A 504 -12.72 -19.73 -3.20
N TYR A 505 -12.17 -19.82 -4.41
CA TYR A 505 -12.34 -18.84 -5.46
C TYR A 505 -13.63 -19.14 -6.22
N HIS A 506 -14.52 -18.15 -6.31
CA HIS A 506 -15.87 -18.29 -6.85
C HIS A 506 -16.29 -17.00 -7.55
N ARG A 507 -17.36 -17.03 -8.35
CA ARG A 507 -17.88 -15.81 -8.96
C ARG A 507 -18.42 -14.87 -7.87
N LYS A 508 -18.21 -13.57 -8.02
CA LYS A 508 -18.59 -12.56 -7.02
C LYS A 508 -20.09 -12.61 -6.66
N GLU A 509 -20.95 -12.93 -7.62
CA GLU A 509 -22.40 -13.08 -7.38
C GLU A 509 -22.75 -14.26 -6.46
N ASP A 510 -21.89 -15.27 -6.37
CA ASP A 510 -22.14 -16.48 -5.57
C ASP A 510 -21.64 -16.33 -4.11
N SER A 511 -20.99 -15.22 -3.76
CA SER A 511 -20.31 -15.05 -2.46
C SER A 511 -21.24 -15.19 -1.26
N LEU A 512 -22.42 -14.56 -1.32
CA LEU A 512 -23.40 -14.63 -0.23
C LEU A 512 -23.93 -16.06 -0.02
N ALA A 513 -24.25 -16.74 -1.13
CA ALA A 513 -24.79 -18.09 -1.09
C ALA A 513 -23.75 -19.10 -0.58
N LEU A 514 -22.51 -19.01 -1.06
CA LEU A 514 -21.41 -19.88 -0.66
C LEU A 514 -21.07 -19.69 0.83
N TYR A 515 -20.93 -18.44 1.28
CA TYR A 515 -20.70 -18.12 2.68
C TYR A 515 -21.82 -18.70 3.57
N SER A 516 -23.08 -18.48 3.20
CA SER A 516 -24.23 -18.94 4.00
C SER A 516 -24.24 -20.46 4.13
N ALA A 517 -24.00 -21.20 3.04
CA ALA A 517 -23.92 -22.66 3.06
C ALA A 517 -22.78 -23.18 3.95
N ILE A 518 -21.61 -22.53 3.94
CA ILE A 518 -20.46 -22.89 4.79
C ILE A 518 -20.78 -22.62 6.27
N MET A 519 -21.34 -21.45 6.58
CA MET A 519 -21.71 -21.08 7.94
C MET A 519 -22.80 -22.00 8.51
N GLU A 520 -23.78 -22.40 7.71
CA GLU A 520 -24.82 -23.35 8.12
C GLU A 520 -24.23 -24.74 8.39
N ALA A 521 -23.40 -25.25 7.48
CA ALA A 521 -22.78 -26.58 7.61
C ALA A 521 -21.84 -26.70 8.82
N GLY A 522 -21.26 -25.58 9.26
CA GLY A 522 -20.31 -25.52 10.37
C GLY A 522 -20.88 -25.19 11.75
N GLN A 523 -22.20 -25.00 11.88
CA GLN A 523 -22.81 -24.63 13.17
C GLN A 523 -22.48 -25.61 14.31
N LYS A 524 -22.47 -26.93 14.02
CA LYS A 524 -22.16 -27.97 15.02
C LYS A 524 -20.71 -27.94 15.50
N GLU A 525 -19.80 -27.53 14.63
CA GLU A 525 -18.37 -27.36 14.93
C GLU A 525 -18.06 -25.97 15.50
N GLY A 526 -19.09 -25.13 15.66
CA GLY A 526 -18.97 -23.78 16.20
C GLY A 526 -18.20 -22.84 15.28
N ILE A 527 -18.43 -22.92 13.96
CA ILE A 527 -17.87 -22.00 12.96
C ILE A 527 -18.21 -20.54 13.30
N ASP A 528 -17.26 -19.64 13.05
CA ASP A 528 -17.46 -18.21 13.22
C ASP A 528 -16.59 -17.41 12.23
N ASN A 529 -16.73 -16.10 12.25
CA ASN A 529 -15.94 -15.19 11.42
C ASN A 529 -14.59 -14.84 12.05
N PHE A 530 -13.65 -14.44 11.20
CA PHE A 530 -12.45 -13.70 11.63
C PHE A 530 -12.02 -12.69 10.56
N GLY A 531 -11.38 -11.61 10.99
CA GLY A 531 -10.94 -10.50 10.15
C GLY A 531 -9.42 -10.46 9.94
N THR A 532 -8.98 -9.43 9.23
CA THR A 532 -7.57 -9.24 8.86
C THR A 532 -6.64 -8.99 10.04
N TYR A 533 -7.13 -8.46 11.17
CA TYR A 533 -6.29 -8.25 12.36
C TYR A 533 -5.93 -9.58 13.02
N ALA A 534 -6.89 -10.50 13.13
CA ALA A 534 -6.63 -11.87 13.58
C ALA A 534 -5.73 -12.62 12.59
N LEU A 535 -5.93 -12.42 11.28
CA LEU A 535 -5.04 -12.97 10.25
C LEU A 535 -3.59 -12.51 10.42
N ASN A 536 -3.34 -11.22 10.75
CA ASN A 536 -1.99 -10.72 10.99
C ASN A 536 -1.33 -11.39 12.21
N ALA A 537 -2.07 -11.61 13.30
CA ALA A 537 -1.55 -12.35 14.45
C ALA A 537 -1.20 -13.81 14.07
N LEU A 538 -2.11 -14.49 13.36
CA LEU A 538 -1.92 -15.87 12.93
C LEU A 538 -0.72 -16.04 12.00
N ARG A 539 -0.58 -15.19 10.97
CA ARG A 539 0.52 -15.28 9.99
C ARG A 539 1.87 -14.98 10.63
N LEU A 540 1.93 -14.04 11.57
CA LEU A 540 3.16 -13.69 12.27
C LEU A 540 3.67 -14.86 13.10
N GLU A 541 2.80 -15.57 13.83
CA GLU A 541 3.20 -16.77 14.58
C GLU A 541 3.76 -17.89 13.69
N LYS A 542 3.28 -17.98 12.44
CA LYS A 542 3.79 -18.93 11.44
C LYS A 542 5.06 -18.48 10.74
N GLY A 543 5.58 -17.30 11.07
CA GLY A 543 6.74 -16.71 10.42
C GLY A 543 6.49 -16.38 8.95
N PHE A 544 5.25 -16.11 8.55
CA PHE A 544 4.93 -15.75 7.18
C PHE A 544 5.20 -14.28 6.93
N ARG A 545 5.96 -14.01 5.86
CA ARG A 545 6.30 -12.67 5.39
C ARG A 545 5.10 -12.09 4.63
N ALA A 546 4.96 -10.78 4.67
CA ALA A 546 3.99 -10.04 3.87
C ALA A 546 4.73 -9.09 2.92
N TRP A 547 4.39 -9.15 1.63
CA TRP A 547 4.90 -8.18 0.64
C TRP A 547 4.41 -6.77 1.00
N GLY A 548 5.28 -5.77 0.87
CA GLY A 548 5.05 -4.41 1.34
C GLY A 548 5.47 -4.16 2.79
N ALA A 549 5.77 -5.21 3.55
CA ALA A 549 6.29 -5.12 4.92
C ALA A 549 7.68 -5.76 5.05
N GLU A 550 7.75 -7.09 5.06
CA GLU A 550 9.03 -7.81 5.19
C GLU A 550 9.89 -7.74 3.92
N MET A 551 9.23 -7.58 2.76
CA MET A 551 9.88 -7.48 1.47
C MET A 551 9.12 -6.61 0.48
N ASN A 552 9.87 -5.82 -0.27
CA ASN A 552 9.46 -4.95 -1.38
C ASN A 552 10.69 -4.57 -2.22
N CYS A 553 10.65 -3.49 -3.01
CA CYS A 553 11.78 -3.07 -3.85
C CYS A 553 13.03 -2.63 -3.08
N ASP A 554 12.98 -2.42 -1.76
CA ASP A 554 14.16 -2.15 -0.94
C ASP A 554 14.98 -3.40 -0.65
N THR A 555 14.33 -4.57 -0.74
CA THR A 555 14.84 -5.84 -0.21
C THR A 555 15.12 -6.84 -1.31
N ASN A 556 16.13 -7.69 -1.11
CA ASN A 556 16.30 -8.90 -1.91
C ASN A 556 15.74 -10.14 -1.15
N PRO A 557 15.29 -11.20 -1.83
CA PRO A 557 14.68 -12.35 -1.16
C PRO A 557 15.63 -13.12 -0.22
N LEU A 558 16.95 -13.01 -0.39
CA LEU A 558 17.90 -13.73 0.48
C LEU A 558 18.02 -13.06 1.86
N GLU A 559 18.06 -11.72 1.92
CA GLU A 559 18.04 -11.00 3.21
C GLU A 559 16.69 -11.12 3.92
N ALA A 560 15.59 -11.30 3.17
CA ALA A 560 14.24 -11.49 3.70
C ALA A 560 13.97 -12.92 4.26
N GLY A 561 14.91 -13.86 4.09
CA GLY A 561 14.74 -15.25 4.52
C GLY A 561 13.85 -16.10 3.58
N LEU A 562 13.76 -15.72 2.30
CA LEU A 562 12.90 -16.36 1.30
C LEU A 562 13.67 -17.38 0.43
N GLU A 563 14.84 -17.86 0.87
CA GLU A 563 15.70 -18.74 0.07
C GLU A 563 14.99 -20.04 -0.32
N TYR A 564 14.02 -20.50 0.48
CA TYR A 564 13.21 -21.68 0.16
C TYR A 564 12.43 -21.54 -1.17
N PHE A 565 11.95 -20.34 -1.48
CA PHE A 565 11.14 -20.05 -2.68
C PHE A 565 11.99 -19.72 -3.91
N VAL A 566 13.29 -19.44 -3.74
CA VAL A 566 14.18 -19.07 -4.85
C VAL A 566 14.92 -20.30 -5.40
N LYS A 567 14.72 -20.60 -6.68
CA LYS A 567 15.35 -21.74 -7.36
C LYS A 567 16.47 -21.28 -8.29
N LEU A 568 17.58 -20.80 -7.71
CA LEU A 568 18.75 -20.27 -8.44
C LEU A 568 19.32 -21.20 -9.52
N ASN A 569 19.10 -22.51 -9.38
CA ASN A 569 19.60 -23.53 -10.30
C ASN A 569 18.58 -23.97 -11.35
N LYS A 570 17.36 -23.39 -11.37
CA LYS A 570 16.39 -23.73 -12.42
C LYS A 570 16.95 -23.34 -13.80
N PRO A 571 16.57 -24.04 -14.90
CA PRO A 571 17.17 -23.78 -16.21
C PRO A 571 16.93 -22.36 -16.72
N ALA A 572 15.69 -21.86 -16.60
CA ALA A 572 15.34 -20.51 -17.05
C ALA A 572 16.21 -19.45 -16.38
N ASP A 573 16.68 -18.50 -17.19
CA ASP A 573 17.37 -17.30 -16.72
C ASP A 573 16.34 -16.25 -16.29
N PHE A 574 15.69 -16.51 -15.16
CA PHE A 574 14.65 -15.62 -14.64
C PHE A 574 15.22 -14.25 -14.25
N THR A 575 14.38 -13.22 -14.32
CA THR A 575 14.79 -11.84 -14.00
C THR A 575 15.41 -11.76 -12.60
N GLY A 576 16.58 -11.12 -12.50
CA GLY A 576 17.32 -10.97 -11.23
C GLY A 576 18.13 -12.19 -10.78
N LYS A 577 18.09 -13.32 -11.50
CA LYS A 577 18.86 -14.54 -11.15
C LYS A 577 20.35 -14.29 -10.97
N GLN A 578 20.98 -13.59 -11.92
CA GLN A 578 22.42 -13.33 -11.87
C GLN A 578 22.79 -12.36 -10.73
N ALA A 579 21.96 -11.33 -10.50
CA ALA A 579 22.15 -10.41 -9.38
C ALA A 579 22.06 -11.15 -8.03
N LEU A 580 21.10 -12.07 -7.89
CA LEU A 580 20.99 -12.89 -6.68
C LEU A 580 22.17 -13.84 -6.47
N LYS A 581 22.73 -14.43 -7.54
CA LYS A 581 23.95 -15.23 -7.41
C LYS A 581 25.11 -14.39 -6.87
N GLN A 582 25.29 -13.18 -7.40
CA GLN A 582 26.32 -12.25 -6.91
C GLN A 582 26.09 -11.82 -5.45
N ILE A 583 24.83 -11.53 -5.06
CA ILE A 583 24.49 -11.22 -3.67
C ILE A 583 24.83 -12.39 -2.75
N LYS A 584 24.47 -13.61 -3.17
CA LYS A 584 24.76 -14.83 -2.40
C LYS A 584 26.26 -15.08 -2.23
N GLU A 585 27.05 -14.86 -3.29
CA GLU A 585 28.51 -15.00 -3.27
C GLU A 585 29.18 -13.93 -2.39
N LYS A 586 28.71 -12.68 -2.45
CA LYS A 586 29.24 -11.57 -1.65
C LYS A 586 28.90 -11.66 -0.17
N GLY A 587 27.79 -12.31 0.17
CA GLY A 587 27.27 -12.41 1.53
C GLY A 587 26.36 -11.24 1.92
N LEU A 588 25.46 -11.50 2.87
CA LEU A 588 24.46 -10.55 3.35
C LEU A 588 25.05 -9.60 4.39
N LYS A 589 24.59 -8.34 4.38
CA LYS A 589 24.95 -7.32 5.39
C LYS A 589 23.91 -7.20 6.51
N ARG A 590 22.65 -7.46 6.19
CA ARG A 590 21.53 -7.52 7.13
C ARG A 590 20.68 -8.74 6.83
N ARG A 591 19.86 -9.14 7.80
CA ARG A 591 18.90 -10.24 7.65
C ARG A 591 17.63 -9.91 8.40
N LEU A 592 16.50 -10.36 7.87
CA LEU A 592 15.24 -10.38 8.58
C LEU A 592 15.31 -11.40 9.72
N VAL A 593 14.96 -10.96 10.92
CA VAL A 593 14.91 -11.75 12.14
C VAL A 593 13.55 -11.64 12.78
N TYR A 594 13.29 -12.56 13.71
CA TYR A 594 12.02 -12.73 14.37
C TYR A 594 12.19 -12.49 15.87
N LEU A 595 11.49 -11.48 16.39
CA LEU A 595 11.64 -10.96 17.75
C LEU A 595 10.43 -11.31 18.61
N THR A 596 10.69 -11.57 19.89
CA THR A 596 9.67 -11.46 20.93
C THR A 596 10.06 -10.41 21.96
N LEU A 597 9.07 -9.75 22.54
CA LEU A 597 9.24 -8.72 23.55
C LEU A 597 8.01 -8.65 24.47
N GLU A 598 8.26 -8.48 25.76
CA GLU A 598 7.22 -8.23 26.75
C GLU A 598 6.92 -6.73 26.80
N THR A 599 5.65 -6.38 26.68
CA THR A 599 5.17 -4.99 26.69
C THR A 599 4.06 -4.83 27.72
N ASP A 600 3.78 -3.59 28.11
CA ASP A 600 2.69 -3.27 29.03
C ASP A 600 1.34 -3.24 28.30
N ASN A 601 1.10 -2.23 27.47
CA ASN A 601 -0.19 -2.01 26.79
C ASN A 601 -0.04 -1.51 25.34
N VAL A 602 1.10 -1.78 24.70
CA VAL A 602 1.40 -1.43 23.31
C VAL A 602 2.05 -2.60 22.61
N ASP A 603 1.78 -2.77 21.32
CA ASP A 603 2.41 -3.79 20.49
C ASP A 603 3.07 -3.10 19.27
N PRO A 604 4.22 -3.60 18.78
CA PRO A 604 4.81 -3.10 17.55
C PRO A 604 3.88 -3.38 16.37
N GLU A 605 3.92 -2.51 15.36
CA GLU A 605 3.21 -2.69 14.10
C GLU A 605 4.12 -2.67 12.86
N GLY A 606 5.39 -2.29 13.01
CA GLY A 606 6.35 -2.08 11.92
C GLY A 606 6.84 -0.62 11.86
N ASN A 607 8.01 -0.42 11.28
CA ASN A 607 8.73 0.87 11.17
C ASN A 607 9.27 1.44 12.49
N GLU A 608 9.23 0.69 13.58
CA GLU A 608 9.84 1.10 14.84
C GLU A 608 11.35 0.84 14.86
N SER A 609 12.10 1.71 15.55
CA SER A 609 13.56 1.59 15.63
C SER A 609 13.98 0.42 16.50
N VAL A 610 14.94 -0.37 16.01
CA VAL A 610 15.60 -1.43 16.77
C VAL A 610 16.97 -0.96 17.21
N TRP A 611 17.22 -1.03 18.52
CA TRP A 611 18.40 -0.54 19.19
C TRP A 611 19.29 -1.67 19.70
N HIS A 612 20.59 -1.42 19.70
CA HIS A 612 21.58 -2.25 20.39
C HIS A 612 22.72 -1.34 20.91
N ASN A 613 22.99 -1.40 22.22
CA ASN A 613 24.04 -0.62 22.90
C ASN A 613 23.96 0.89 22.59
N GLY A 614 22.77 1.46 22.70
CA GLY A 614 22.54 2.91 22.51
C GLY A 614 22.64 3.39 21.07
N LYS A 615 22.58 2.50 20.07
CA LYS A 615 22.54 2.85 18.65
C LYS A 615 21.38 2.15 17.95
N VAL A 616 20.71 2.86 17.05
CA VAL A 616 19.77 2.26 16.09
C VAL A 616 20.58 1.39 15.12
N ILE A 617 20.20 0.12 15.00
CA ILE A 617 20.85 -0.87 14.13
C ILE A 617 19.92 -1.39 13.03
N GLY A 618 18.63 -1.08 13.12
CA GLY A 618 17.62 -1.60 12.21
C GLY A 618 16.23 -1.07 12.52
N ASN A 619 15.23 -1.69 11.91
CA ASN A 619 13.82 -1.40 12.15
C ASN A 619 12.99 -2.68 12.13
N THR A 620 11.85 -2.64 12.81
CA THR A 620 10.79 -3.63 12.64
C THR A 620 10.10 -3.42 11.29
N THR A 621 9.56 -4.49 10.69
CA THR A 621 8.79 -4.44 9.43
C THR A 621 7.31 -4.72 9.65
N SER A 622 6.98 -5.51 10.66
CA SER A 622 5.62 -5.80 11.10
C SER A 622 5.65 -6.22 12.56
N GLY A 623 4.51 -6.12 13.23
CA GLY A 623 4.32 -6.72 14.55
C GLY A 623 2.86 -7.02 14.90
N SER A 624 2.67 -7.77 15.98
CA SER A 624 1.39 -8.06 16.61
C SER A 624 1.58 -8.58 18.04
N PHE A 625 0.50 -8.67 18.81
CA PHE A 625 0.48 -9.52 19.99
C PHE A 625 0.33 -11.00 19.61
N SER A 626 1.10 -11.89 20.23
CA SER A 626 0.87 -13.34 20.19
C SER A 626 -0.04 -13.73 21.35
N TYR A 627 -1.27 -14.13 21.01
CA TYR A 627 -2.23 -14.58 22.01
C TYR A 627 -1.88 -15.96 22.59
N SER A 628 -1.08 -16.77 21.89
CA SER A 628 -0.61 -18.05 22.42
C SER A 628 0.55 -17.89 23.41
N ALA A 629 1.52 -17.02 23.10
CA ALA A 629 2.71 -16.81 23.92
C ALA A 629 2.58 -15.65 24.92
N GLN A 630 1.49 -14.88 24.88
CA GLN A 630 1.21 -13.74 25.78
C GLN A 630 2.32 -12.68 25.78
N GLN A 631 2.91 -12.42 24.62
CA GLN A 631 3.94 -11.42 24.39
C GLN A 631 3.83 -10.88 22.96
N SER A 632 4.44 -9.73 22.69
CA SER A 632 4.45 -9.18 21.33
C SER A 632 5.46 -9.91 20.45
N LEU A 633 5.18 -9.92 19.15
CA LEU A 633 6.03 -10.43 18.09
C LEU A 633 6.35 -9.33 17.10
N ALA A 634 7.56 -9.35 16.55
CA ALA A 634 7.91 -8.48 15.44
C ALA A 634 8.88 -9.15 14.47
N PHE A 635 8.73 -8.86 13.19
CA PHE A 635 9.83 -9.03 12.23
C PHE A 635 10.69 -7.78 12.22
N ALA A 636 12.01 -7.93 12.03
CA ALA A 636 12.93 -6.81 11.95
C ALA A 636 14.14 -7.08 11.07
N TYR A 637 14.66 -6.07 10.37
CA TYR A 637 15.96 -6.15 9.72
C TYR A 637 17.07 -5.71 10.68
N VAL A 638 18.08 -6.57 10.88
CA VAL A 638 19.25 -6.27 11.71
C VAL A 638 20.56 -6.67 11.00
N PRO A 639 21.73 -6.12 11.38
CA PRO A 639 23.02 -6.55 10.84
C PRO A 639 23.26 -8.04 11.07
N THR A 640 23.92 -8.73 10.13
CA THR A 640 24.08 -10.20 10.18
C THR A 640 24.88 -10.67 11.39
N GLU A 641 25.80 -9.87 11.90
CA GLU A 641 26.55 -10.13 13.13
C GLU A 641 25.67 -10.12 14.40
N LEU A 642 24.51 -9.44 14.35
CA LEU A 642 23.52 -9.37 15.42
C LEU A 642 22.28 -10.25 15.13
N SER A 643 22.28 -11.07 14.08
CA SER A 643 21.07 -11.78 13.64
C SER A 643 20.92 -13.20 14.22
N LYS A 644 21.63 -13.53 15.30
CA LYS A 644 21.62 -14.89 15.89
C LYS A 644 20.47 -15.07 16.88
N VAL A 645 19.87 -16.25 16.89
CA VAL A 645 18.89 -16.64 17.92
C VAL A 645 19.50 -16.49 19.32
N GLY A 646 18.74 -15.91 20.24
CA GLY A 646 19.15 -15.56 21.59
C GLY A 646 19.74 -14.15 21.74
N GLN A 647 20.07 -13.47 20.65
CA GLN A 647 20.58 -12.09 20.69
C GLN A 647 19.55 -11.16 21.36
N LYS A 648 20.04 -10.32 22.27
CA LYS A 648 19.25 -9.28 22.95
C LYS A 648 19.36 -7.95 22.23
N LEU A 649 18.21 -7.33 22.03
CA LEU A 649 18.00 -6.05 21.35
C LEU A 649 16.99 -5.24 22.15
N GLU A 650 16.70 -4.02 21.70
CA GLU A 650 15.62 -3.21 22.24
C GLU A 650 14.77 -2.67 21.09
N VAL A 651 13.45 -2.60 21.27
CA VAL A 651 12.52 -1.99 20.31
C VAL A 651 11.92 -0.75 20.96
N GLU A 652 12.02 0.39 20.27
CA GLU A 652 11.48 1.65 20.76
C GLU A 652 9.98 1.77 20.43
N LEU A 653 9.12 1.75 21.45
CA LEU A 653 7.68 1.95 21.30
C LEU A 653 7.26 3.17 22.12
N LEU A 654 6.74 4.19 21.44
CA LEU A 654 6.25 5.45 22.05
C LEU A 654 7.29 6.11 22.99
N GLY A 655 8.55 6.15 22.57
CA GLY A 655 9.66 6.76 23.31
C GLY A 655 10.21 5.91 24.47
N LYS A 656 9.81 4.64 24.58
CA LYS A 656 10.33 3.69 25.57
C LYS A 656 10.94 2.47 24.87
N ASN A 657 12.16 2.13 25.25
CA ASN A 657 12.83 0.92 24.76
C ASN A 657 12.36 -0.31 25.54
N TYR A 658 11.83 -1.29 24.82
CA TYR A 658 11.42 -2.59 25.35
C TYR A 658 12.47 -3.65 25.01
N PRO A 659 12.97 -4.42 25.99
CA PRO A 659 13.88 -5.52 25.72
C PRO A 659 13.23 -6.55 24.79
N ALA A 660 13.95 -6.92 23.74
CA ALA A 660 13.55 -7.91 22.76
C ALA A 660 14.62 -9.00 22.63
N ALA A 661 14.19 -10.20 22.22
CA ALA A 661 15.09 -11.31 21.92
C ALA A 661 14.80 -11.88 20.54
N ILE A 662 15.85 -12.16 19.77
CA ILE A 662 15.72 -12.93 18.54
C ILE A 662 15.40 -14.37 18.92
N VAL A 663 14.29 -14.91 18.43
CA VAL A 663 13.88 -16.29 18.65
C VAL A 663 13.93 -17.08 17.35
N GLN A 664 13.90 -18.41 17.47
CA GLN A 664 13.80 -19.27 16.29
C GLN A 664 12.41 -19.16 15.68
N GLU A 665 12.34 -18.88 14.39
CA GLU A 665 11.10 -18.94 13.63
C GLU A 665 10.81 -20.37 13.11
N PRO A 666 9.53 -20.72 12.90
CA PRO A 666 8.34 -19.98 13.36
C PRO A 666 8.04 -20.26 14.84
N LEU A 667 7.30 -19.37 15.51
CA LEU A 667 6.82 -19.61 16.87
C LEU A 667 5.86 -20.81 16.93
N VAL A 668 4.98 -20.91 15.93
CA VAL A 668 4.02 -22.00 15.78
C VAL A 668 4.25 -22.68 14.43
N LEU A 669 4.48 -23.99 14.46
CA LEU A 669 4.61 -24.78 13.23
C LEU A 669 3.29 -24.81 12.46
N THR A 670 3.33 -24.76 11.13
CA THR A 670 2.14 -24.88 10.27
C THR A 670 1.53 -26.28 10.31
N GLU A 671 0.23 -26.41 10.01
CA GLU A 671 -0.45 -27.71 9.97
C GLU A 671 0.24 -28.74 9.06
N PRO A 672 0.66 -28.40 7.81
CA PRO A 672 1.35 -29.36 6.96
C PRO A 672 2.67 -29.85 7.55
N THR A 673 3.38 -28.98 8.29
CA THR A 673 4.62 -29.33 8.99
C THR A 673 4.35 -30.28 10.15
N ARG A 674 3.35 -29.97 11.00
CA ARG A 674 2.95 -30.82 12.13
C ARG A 674 2.50 -32.21 11.66
N MET A 675 1.67 -32.28 10.62
CA MET A 675 1.23 -33.53 10.01
C MET A 675 2.38 -34.37 9.46
N ARG A 676 3.37 -33.73 8.82
CA ARG A 676 4.57 -34.42 8.32
C ARG A 676 5.43 -34.99 9.44
N LEU A 677 5.60 -34.26 10.55
CA LEU A 677 6.35 -34.72 11.72
C LEU A 677 5.67 -35.92 12.40
N GLN A 678 4.34 -35.84 12.59
CA GLN A 678 3.54 -36.94 13.12
C GLN A 678 3.67 -38.21 12.28
N ARG A 679 3.62 -38.09 10.94
CA ARG A 679 3.81 -39.23 10.02
C ARG A 679 5.19 -39.89 10.11
N LYS A 680 6.21 -39.14 10.49
CA LYS A 680 7.58 -39.64 10.66
C LYS A 680 7.85 -40.21 12.06
N GLY A 681 6.91 -40.09 13.00
CA GLY A 681 7.12 -40.44 14.40
C GLY A 681 8.12 -39.53 15.13
N GLU A 682 8.40 -38.35 14.57
CA GLU A 682 9.30 -37.35 15.16
C GLU A 682 8.50 -36.39 16.03
N SER A 683 8.85 -36.26 17.31
CA SER A 683 8.34 -35.16 18.13
C SER A 683 8.90 -33.82 17.61
N PRO A 684 8.10 -32.74 17.58
CA PRO A 684 8.63 -31.43 17.24
C PRO A 684 9.77 -31.08 18.20
N LYS A 685 10.94 -30.73 17.65
CA LYS A 685 12.02 -30.16 18.45
C LYS A 685 11.54 -28.79 18.91
N VAL A 686 11.32 -28.68 20.23
CA VAL A 686 10.97 -27.43 20.93
C VAL A 686 12.11 -26.43 20.78
#